data_AF-A0A4R2NFA2-F1
#
_entry.id   AF-A0A4R2NFA2-F1
#
_cell.length_a   1.000
_cell.length_b   1.000
_cell.length_c   1.000
_cell.angle_alpha   90.00
_cell.angle_beta   90.00
_cell.angle_gamma   90.00
#
_symmetry.space_group_name_H-M   'P 1'
#
loop_
_entity.id
_entity.type
_entity.pdbx_description
1 polymer ?
#
loop_
_entity_poly.entity_id
_entity_poly.type
_entity_poly.pdbx_seq_one_letter_code
_entity_poly.pdbx_strand_id
1 'polypeptide(L)'
;MAAASYFDTVQKIYIAFYQRPADPAGLKYWADRIDAAGGDASAVVTAFAESAEAVALYGTIDASTIGNVIDAIYLALFNRAPDAAGKQFYVDGFIAGTFTAGSIALSVLDGAAGDDAVAIQNKAQVANEFTQQVDGRPLNDPYFGTGSSFDVTYQGDTDAQAARDILKTVTANPASVISPSGVTTALQDSIADATDPIIGRTSGETFMLTVELDTIDGTPGNDTINVPYANPLGGTYTTLQAFDTIKGGAGVDTLNIYVKGDPYSKGLVDVGNNKALDIKDSKGYNVVQTGTIEGVEIINAYNGEGNGWVFGGPALDAKGFGVEPPAIDAAKFVGAEQIWQIDGNTNIINLASNTTAGFRGDAAIHSRLTAAAGVATINAAFDVPVYSESSAYLGVGGAELNAVHLTGALNATYVELNIDHSMAEVALTTDFDLEVTFEGNSTLHTLNAADTSSEISVDGKTQLTSITTGSGDDWVITATSAAHTTITTGEGGDTIRVDAEPEVKDIGSGSVTVDAGHGDNRISLRNGAKAISVTAGDGDDQITVHSDAIFTGAETLTVDAGDGYNLIELSHGAQDTRITTGADSDLLWIDTAVLTETKTLHANLGAGSDQLNMQNVDFAGLPATWSIDAGESQGDMDAVVLGAGTGRTFAAADYVALTENLQGFEILGLLDYGKGETFNIDASRLTGYEMIAFIGAGTYNLTQVTDQVIGIEWSGTLNINAGGNPAQDLNVIVYDTAVEGTDITATGNTLNMAVMANAHNSEVYVAGDLKAVNATLRSTPDTDAGEFHEAAVYFDINHEGDGVLANLQSIQVAGTGFAYIENHAGGALATVDASGLTNAQWDGVTGSFVPAPSLIYMTENNAVQETIGLGAGLDAVLFGVTVDEARVPQVVAAFDAAVDFQELVTAWENSKQDQAAQDVLDAGFTLTTLAGPDATPAEILAEQAALEAALKAAVLDATLFASTVLNTDTIEGLNLVAAQGTPKVLDFDASDVVMVGIPIFGGTPAFAALTTTTTGQSLEGLDSLNLALQAVAQSDTDWAVFQYQGNTYIYGDKPSLLNGAVNQLDDSDLLVKLTGTIDLDLLVSSLNHVPE
;
A
#
# COMPACT_ATOMS: atom_id res chain seq x y z
N MET A 1 -21.98 22.84 -23.43
CA MET A 1 -22.85 21.69 -23.76
C MET A 1 -24.18 22.26 -24.25
N ALA A 2 -25.20 21.48 -24.61
CA ALA A 2 -26.46 22.08 -25.07
C ALA A 2 -27.25 22.59 -23.85
N ALA A 3 -27.74 23.83 -23.87
CA ALA A 3 -28.51 24.43 -22.77
C ALA A 3 -29.73 23.59 -22.32
N ALA A 4 -30.27 22.72 -23.18
CA ALA A 4 -31.33 21.79 -22.84
C ALA A 4 -30.99 20.87 -21.65
N SER A 5 -29.70 20.54 -21.45
CA SER A 5 -29.22 19.70 -20.32
C SER A 5 -29.49 20.31 -18.95
N TYR A 6 -29.75 21.63 -18.87
CA TYR A 6 -30.00 22.34 -17.60
C TYR A 6 -31.46 22.79 -17.43
N PHE A 7 -32.37 22.40 -18.32
CA PHE A 7 -33.79 22.80 -18.23
C PHE A 7 -34.45 22.29 -16.95
N ASP A 8 -34.19 21.04 -16.57
CA ASP A 8 -34.77 20.47 -15.34
C ASP A 8 -34.27 21.20 -14.08
N THR A 9 -32.98 21.53 -14.02
CA THR A 9 -32.39 22.33 -12.94
C THR A 9 -33.04 23.71 -12.84
N VAL A 10 -33.22 24.41 -13.96
CA VAL A 10 -33.87 25.71 -13.97
C VAL A 10 -35.34 25.61 -13.56
N GLN A 11 -36.08 24.59 -14.00
CA GLN A 11 -37.46 24.37 -13.56
C GLN A 11 -37.54 24.22 -12.06
N LYS A 12 -36.67 23.40 -11.47
CA LYS A 12 -36.62 23.21 -10.01
C LYS A 12 -36.35 24.51 -9.27
N ILE A 13 -35.50 25.39 -9.79
CA ILE A 13 -35.27 26.74 -9.21
C ILE A 13 -36.52 27.63 -9.33
N TYR A 14 -37.21 27.62 -10.47
CA TYR A 14 -38.49 28.33 -10.66
C TYR A 14 -39.58 27.82 -9.70
N ILE A 15 -39.68 26.51 -9.52
CA ILE A 15 -40.60 25.88 -8.57
C ILE A 15 -40.24 26.29 -7.14
N ALA A 16 -38.97 26.18 -6.76
CA ALA A 16 -38.51 26.51 -5.41
C ALA A 16 -38.79 27.98 -5.06
N PHE A 17 -38.50 28.90 -5.99
CA PHE A 17 -38.44 30.32 -5.67
C PHE A 17 -39.64 31.13 -6.18
N TYR A 18 -40.21 30.82 -7.34
CA TYR A 18 -41.40 31.50 -7.89
C TYR A 18 -42.68 30.67 -7.80
N GLN A 19 -42.57 29.41 -7.38
CA GLN A 19 -43.68 28.49 -7.11
C GLN A 19 -44.48 28.09 -8.36
N ARG A 20 -43.96 28.38 -9.55
CA ARG A 20 -44.60 28.18 -10.86
C ARG A 20 -43.62 27.53 -11.85
N PRO A 21 -44.11 26.92 -12.95
CA PRO A 21 -43.26 26.55 -14.09
C PRO A 21 -42.60 27.78 -14.71
N ALA A 22 -41.40 27.59 -15.26
CA ALA A 22 -40.73 28.61 -16.05
C ALA A 22 -41.56 28.99 -17.29
N ASP A 23 -41.41 30.23 -17.76
CA ASP A 23 -41.81 30.56 -19.13
C ASP A 23 -40.74 30.08 -20.12
N PRO A 24 -41.08 29.77 -21.38
CA PRO A 24 -40.13 29.15 -22.31
C PRO A 24 -38.86 29.98 -22.55
N ALA A 25 -39.00 31.30 -22.67
CA ALA A 25 -37.88 32.21 -22.87
C ALA A 25 -36.98 32.29 -21.63
N GLY A 26 -37.58 32.36 -20.43
CA GLY A 26 -36.88 32.32 -19.15
C GLY A 26 -36.14 31.01 -18.94
N LEU A 27 -36.78 29.87 -19.20
CA LEU A 27 -36.20 28.54 -19.09
C LEU A 27 -34.89 28.44 -19.88
N LYS A 28 -34.94 28.83 -21.17
CA LYS A 28 -33.77 28.87 -22.03
C LYS A 28 -32.71 29.86 -21.53
N TYR A 29 -33.09 31.08 -21.18
CA TYR A 29 -32.17 32.15 -20.78
C TYR A 29 -31.33 31.80 -19.55
N TRP A 30 -31.93 31.14 -18.56
CA TRP A 30 -31.22 30.74 -17.35
C TRP A 30 -30.39 29.48 -17.57
N ALA A 31 -30.88 28.54 -18.39
CA ALA A 31 -30.13 27.34 -18.73
C ALA A 31 -28.85 27.67 -19.53
N ASP A 32 -28.92 28.61 -20.48
CA ASP A 32 -27.75 29.13 -21.20
C ASP A 32 -26.70 29.74 -20.23
N ARG A 33 -27.13 30.30 -19.08
CA ARG A 33 -26.22 30.88 -18.07
C ARG A 33 -25.58 29.85 -17.17
N ILE A 34 -26.32 28.80 -16.82
CA ILE A 34 -25.79 27.67 -16.06
C ILE A 34 -24.75 26.94 -16.93
N ASP A 35 -25.05 26.69 -18.21
CA ASP A 35 -24.08 26.12 -19.16
C ASP A 35 -22.83 27.00 -19.29
N ALA A 36 -23.00 28.32 -19.44
CA ALA A 36 -21.88 29.26 -19.48
C ALA A 36 -21.08 29.35 -18.17
N ALA A 37 -21.65 28.91 -17.05
CA ALA A 37 -21.00 28.82 -15.74
C ALA A 37 -20.45 27.42 -15.45
N GLY A 38 -20.35 26.53 -16.46
CA GLY A 38 -19.83 25.17 -16.29
C GLY A 38 -20.76 24.25 -15.50
N GLY A 39 -22.07 24.51 -15.50
CA GLY A 39 -23.05 23.74 -14.74
C GLY A 39 -23.36 24.26 -13.33
N ASP A 40 -22.69 25.33 -12.89
CA ASP A 40 -22.90 25.89 -11.55
C ASP A 40 -24.25 26.63 -11.44
N ALA A 41 -25.25 25.96 -10.84
CA ALA A 41 -26.56 26.52 -10.56
C ALA A 41 -26.52 27.69 -9.55
N SER A 42 -25.50 27.76 -8.69
CA SER A 42 -25.36 28.84 -7.71
C SER A 42 -25.07 30.19 -8.38
N ALA A 43 -24.52 30.17 -9.61
CA ALA A 43 -24.23 31.36 -10.39
C ALA A 43 -25.49 32.17 -10.80
N VAL A 44 -26.69 31.56 -10.77
CA VAL A 44 -27.93 32.23 -11.19
C VAL A 44 -28.89 32.57 -10.05
N VAL A 45 -28.83 31.88 -8.90
CA VAL A 45 -29.86 32.01 -7.84
C VAL A 45 -29.90 33.37 -7.15
N THR A 46 -28.80 34.13 -7.14
CA THR A 46 -28.80 35.51 -6.61
C THR A 46 -29.69 36.42 -7.46
N ALA A 47 -29.65 36.27 -8.79
CA ALA A 47 -30.46 37.08 -9.69
C ALA A 47 -31.97 36.77 -9.57
N PHE A 48 -32.32 35.53 -9.19
CA PHE A 48 -33.70 35.15 -8.86
C PHE A 48 -34.20 35.89 -7.62
N ALA A 49 -33.38 35.93 -6.56
CA ALA A 49 -33.72 36.60 -5.29
C ALA A 49 -33.90 38.12 -5.42
N GLU A 50 -33.18 38.76 -6.33
CA GLU A 50 -33.23 40.21 -6.56
C GLU A 50 -34.23 40.64 -7.65
N SER A 51 -34.91 39.67 -8.28
CA SER A 51 -35.84 39.93 -9.37
C SER A 51 -37.07 40.73 -8.93
N ALA A 52 -37.66 41.46 -9.87
CA ALA A 52 -38.94 42.15 -9.64
C ALA A 52 -40.05 41.18 -9.23
N GLU A 53 -40.03 39.94 -9.75
CA GLU A 53 -40.99 38.88 -9.40
C GLU A 53 -40.81 38.41 -7.94
N ALA A 54 -39.58 38.24 -7.47
CA ALA A 54 -39.30 37.92 -6.07
C ALA A 54 -39.77 39.03 -5.12
N VAL A 55 -39.52 40.30 -5.48
CA VAL A 55 -39.99 41.45 -4.70
C VAL A 55 -41.52 41.51 -4.68
N ALA A 56 -42.19 41.14 -5.77
CA ALA A 56 -43.65 41.07 -5.81
C ALA A 56 -44.21 39.91 -4.95
N LEU A 57 -43.53 38.76 -4.94
CA LEU A 57 -43.98 37.56 -4.24
C LEU A 57 -43.69 37.59 -2.73
N TYR A 58 -42.54 38.12 -2.34
CA TYR A 58 -42.03 38.07 -0.97
C TYR A 58 -41.92 39.44 -0.29
N GLY A 59 -42.03 40.54 -1.03
CA GLY A 59 -41.71 41.87 -0.52
C GLY A 59 -40.19 42.06 -0.34
N THR A 60 -39.79 43.02 0.50
CA THR A 60 -38.38 43.16 0.88
C THR A 60 -37.93 41.95 1.70
N ILE A 61 -36.93 41.23 1.21
CA ILE A 61 -36.33 40.09 1.91
C ILE A 61 -35.22 40.61 2.82
N ASP A 62 -35.46 40.56 4.14
CA ASP A 62 -34.51 40.93 5.18
C ASP A 62 -34.62 39.98 6.37
N ALA A 63 -33.83 40.22 7.43
CA ALA A 63 -33.81 39.39 8.63
C ALA A 63 -35.19 39.22 9.31
N SER A 64 -36.15 40.12 9.07
CA SER A 64 -37.50 40.04 9.62
C SER A 64 -38.50 39.28 8.74
N THR A 65 -38.20 39.07 7.46
CA THR A 65 -39.11 38.45 6.49
C THR A 65 -38.60 37.12 5.92
N ILE A 66 -37.30 36.82 6.02
CA ILE A 66 -36.68 35.59 5.47
C ILE A 66 -37.37 34.31 5.94
N GLY A 67 -37.86 34.26 7.19
CA GLY A 67 -38.59 33.11 7.72
C GLY A 67 -39.86 32.78 6.91
N ASN A 68 -40.54 33.78 6.33
CA ASN A 68 -41.73 33.56 5.50
C ASN A 68 -41.35 33.06 4.10
N VAL A 69 -40.19 33.46 3.59
CA VAL A 69 -39.66 32.97 2.31
C VAL A 69 -39.31 31.49 2.42
N ILE A 70 -38.68 31.08 3.53
CA ILE A 70 -38.37 29.67 3.81
C ILE A 70 -39.66 28.83 3.89
N ASP A 71 -40.70 29.32 4.57
CA ASP A 71 -42.00 28.62 4.60
C ASP A 71 -42.59 28.43 3.19
N ALA A 72 -42.46 29.44 2.34
CA ALA A 72 -42.98 29.41 0.98
C ALA A 72 -42.20 28.42 0.09
N ILE A 73 -40.87 28.37 0.21
CA ILE A 73 -40.01 27.41 -0.51
C ILE A 73 -40.41 25.97 -0.16
N TYR A 74 -40.53 25.66 1.14
CA TYR A 74 -40.93 24.32 1.59
C TYR A 74 -42.34 23.94 1.13
N LEU A 75 -43.29 24.88 1.18
CA LEU A 75 -44.64 24.64 0.67
C LEU A 75 -44.67 24.42 -0.84
N ALA A 76 -43.83 25.13 -1.59
CA ALA A 76 -43.77 25.01 -3.05
C ALA A 76 -43.15 23.70 -3.50
N LEU A 77 -42.05 23.28 -2.86
CA LEU A 77 -41.34 22.04 -3.18
C LEU A 77 -42.04 20.80 -2.62
N PHE A 78 -42.51 20.85 -1.38
CA PHE A 78 -42.89 19.66 -0.61
C PHE A 78 -44.35 19.63 -0.16
N ASN A 79 -45.12 20.69 -0.40
CA ASN A 79 -46.50 20.83 0.10
C ASN A 79 -46.62 20.72 1.63
N ARG A 80 -45.54 20.98 2.38
CA ARG A 80 -45.51 20.97 3.85
C ARG A 80 -44.67 22.11 4.40
N ALA A 81 -44.86 22.45 5.66
CA ALA A 81 -44.02 23.43 6.35
C ALA A 81 -42.65 22.83 6.73
N PRO A 82 -41.60 23.65 6.87
CA PRO A 82 -40.33 23.20 7.45
C PRO A 82 -40.51 22.85 8.94
N ASP A 83 -39.65 21.99 9.47
CA ASP A 83 -39.58 21.81 10.91
C ASP A 83 -38.96 23.07 11.57
N ALA A 84 -39.24 23.26 12.86
CA ALA A 84 -38.83 24.47 13.56
C ALA A 84 -37.31 24.65 13.64
N ALA A 85 -36.54 23.55 13.73
CA ALA A 85 -35.09 23.60 13.85
C ALA A 85 -34.42 23.88 12.51
N GLY A 86 -34.85 23.18 11.44
CA GLY A 86 -34.39 23.41 10.07
C GLY A 86 -34.71 24.83 9.59
N LYS A 87 -35.90 25.35 9.90
CA LYS A 87 -36.22 26.75 9.62
C LYS A 87 -35.28 27.72 10.35
N GLN A 88 -35.02 27.48 11.64
CA GLN A 88 -34.15 28.37 12.43
C GLN A 88 -32.70 28.35 11.92
N PHE A 89 -32.19 27.20 11.49
CA PHE A 89 -30.86 27.06 10.90
C PHE A 89 -30.66 27.99 9.69
N TYR A 90 -31.59 28.00 8.75
CA TYR A 90 -31.51 28.88 7.57
C TYR A 90 -31.72 30.36 7.91
N VAL A 91 -32.59 30.68 8.89
CA VAL A 91 -32.75 32.06 9.37
C VAL A 91 -31.45 32.59 9.98
N ASP A 92 -30.80 31.81 10.84
CA ASP A 92 -29.55 32.19 11.49
C ASP A 92 -28.42 32.34 10.46
N GLY A 93 -28.33 31.42 9.50
CA GLY A 93 -27.35 31.49 8.42
C GLY A 93 -27.56 32.66 7.45
N PHE A 94 -28.82 33.08 7.21
CA PHE A 94 -29.11 34.30 6.45
C PHE A 94 -28.69 35.56 7.21
N ILE A 95 -28.95 35.63 8.51
CA ILE A 95 -28.54 36.77 9.37
C ILE A 95 -27.01 36.87 9.44
N ALA A 96 -26.32 35.73 9.48
CA ALA A 96 -24.86 35.65 9.49
C ALA A 96 -24.22 35.96 8.13
N GLY A 97 -25.00 36.06 7.05
CA GLY A 97 -24.50 36.26 5.68
C GLY A 97 -23.91 35.00 5.04
N THR A 98 -24.03 33.84 5.70
CA THR A 98 -23.60 32.54 5.18
C THR A 98 -24.53 32.04 4.07
N PHE A 99 -25.80 32.43 4.10
CA PHE A 99 -26.77 32.10 3.07
C PHE A 99 -27.45 33.35 2.50
N THR A 100 -27.81 33.29 1.22
CA THR A 100 -28.77 34.20 0.57
C THR A 100 -30.12 33.50 0.43
N ALA A 101 -31.19 34.24 0.12
CA ALA A 101 -32.49 33.61 -0.12
C ALA A 101 -32.44 32.60 -1.29
N GLY A 102 -31.65 32.90 -2.33
CA GLY A 102 -31.43 32.00 -3.46
C GLY A 102 -30.64 30.74 -3.09
N SER A 103 -29.57 30.87 -2.30
CA SER A 103 -28.78 29.71 -1.87
C SER A 103 -29.55 28.81 -0.89
N ILE A 104 -30.48 29.37 -0.10
CA ILE A 104 -31.39 28.57 0.75
C ILE A 104 -32.31 27.71 -0.12
N ALA A 105 -32.87 28.27 -1.20
CA ALA A 105 -33.74 27.52 -2.09
C ALA A 105 -33.01 26.32 -2.73
N LEU A 106 -31.76 26.52 -3.16
CA LEU A 106 -30.91 25.45 -3.68
C LEU A 106 -30.56 24.42 -2.60
N SER A 107 -30.14 24.87 -1.42
CA SER A 107 -29.81 23.98 -0.29
C SER A 107 -31.00 23.13 0.17
N VAL A 108 -32.22 23.66 0.11
CA VAL A 108 -33.45 22.91 0.45
C VAL A 108 -33.82 21.94 -0.67
N LEU A 109 -33.64 22.34 -1.93
CA LEU A 109 -33.86 21.49 -3.11
C LEU A 109 -32.93 20.27 -3.09
N ASP A 110 -31.63 20.50 -2.90
CA ASP A 110 -30.59 19.46 -2.93
C ASP A 110 -30.66 18.54 -1.70
N GLY A 111 -31.14 19.06 -0.57
CA GLY A 111 -31.33 18.30 0.67
C GLY A 111 -32.62 17.47 0.74
N ALA A 112 -33.43 17.43 -0.33
CA ALA A 112 -34.69 16.71 -0.34
C ALA A 112 -34.50 15.18 -0.44
N ALA A 113 -35.26 14.42 0.33
CA ALA A 113 -35.19 12.95 0.34
C ALA A 113 -36.58 12.31 0.52
N GLY A 114 -36.73 11.03 0.16
CA GLY A 114 -38.00 10.31 0.30
C GLY A 114 -39.15 10.98 -0.47
N ASP A 115 -40.31 11.10 0.16
CA ASP A 115 -41.51 11.72 -0.43
C ASP A 115 -41.27 13.16 -0.92
N ASP A 116 -40.35 13.90 -0.31
CA ASP A 116 -40.01 15.27 -0.71
C ASP A 116 -39.28 15.30 -2.07
N ALA A 117 -38.36 14.36 -2.30
CA ALA A 117 -37.68 14.20 -3.59
C ALA A 117 -38.68 13.78 -4.69
N VAL A 118 -39.60 12.87 -4.37
CA VAL A 118 -40.68 12.43 -5.28
C VAL A 118 -41.62 13.59 -5.61
N ALA A 119 -41.98 14.44 -4.63
CA ALA A 119 -42.81 15.62 -4.87
C ALA A 119 -42.13 16.61 -5.82
N ILE A 120 -40.82 16.85 -5.68
CA ILE A 120 -40.04 17.68 -6.61
C ILE A 120 -40.06 17.10 -8.01
N GLN A 121 -39.75 15.80 -8.16
CA GLN A 121 -39.72 15.14 -9.47
C GLN A 121 -41.08 15.23 -10.18
N ASN A 122 -42.17 14.95 -9.46
CA ASN A 122 -43.53 15.06 -9.99
C ASN A 122 -43.86 16.49 -10.44
N LYS A 123 -43.47 17.50 -9.67
CA LYS A 123 -43.68 18.92 -10.02
C LYS A 123 -42.83 19.34 -11.20
N ALA A 124 -41.57 18.90 -11.26
CA ALA A 124 -40.67 19.17 -12.37
C ALA A 124 -41.20 18.55 -13.68
N GLN A 125 -41.71 17.32 -13.63
CA GLN A 125 -42.36 16.67 -14.76
C GLN A 125 -43.56 17.49 -15.28
N VAL A 126 -44.47 17.90 -14.39
CA VAL A 126 -45.62 18.73 -14.78
C VAL A 126 -45.18 20.11 -15.29
N ALA A 127 -44.16 20.72 -14.70
CA ALA A 127 -43.62 22.01 -15.12
C ALA A 127 -42.94 21.95 -16.50
N ASN A 128 -42.19 20.89 -16.77
CA ASN A 128 -41.58 20.61 -18.07
C ASN A 128 -42.67 20.47 -19.15
N GLU A 129 -43.68 19.64 -18.91
CA GLU A 129 -44.81 19.45 -19.82
C GLU A 129 -45.59 20.75 -20.03
N PHE A 130 -45.85 21.50 -18.95
CA PHE A 130 -46.49 22.80 -19.01
C PHE A 130 -45.72 23.78 -19.91
N THR A 131 -44.42 23.90 -19.69
CA THR A 131 -43.59 24.89 -20.41
C THR A 131 -43.42 24.49 -21.86
N GLN A 132 -43.33 23.19 -22.14
CA GLN A 132 -43.34 22.64 -23.48
C GLN A 132 -44.62 23.01 -24.24
N GLN A 133 -45.78 22.83 -23.61
CA GLN A 133 -47.07 23.15 -24.24
C GLN A 133 -47.32 24.66 -24.36
N VAL A 134 -46.78 25.47 -23.44
CA VAL A 134 -46.78 26.92 -23.59
C VAL A 134 -45.98 27.33 -24.82
N ASP A 135 -44.80 26.75 -25.03
CA ASP A 135 -43.95 27.06 -26.17
C ASP A 135 -44.56 26.56 -27.49
N GLY A 136 -45.13 25.34 -27.49
CA GLY A 136 -45.67 24.66 -28.67
C GLY A 136 -44.66 23.76 -29.40
N ARG A 137 -43.39 23.76 -28.96
CA ARG A 137 -42.31 22.91 -29.46
C ARG A 137 -41.80 21.99 -28.34
N PRO A 138 -41.27 20.79 -28.67
CA PRO A 138 -40.66 19.90 -27.68
C PRO A 138 -39.42 20.54 -27.04
N LEU A 139 -39.09 20.15 -25.80
CA LEU A 139 -37.94 20.72 -25.05
C LEU A 139 -36.58 20.53 -25.74
N ASN A 140 -36.46 19.56 -26.65
CA ASN A 140 -35.25 19.30 -27.42
C ASN A 140 -35.18 20.10 -28.75
N ASP A 141 -36.19 20.91 -29.08
CA ASP A 141 -36.16 21.74 -30.29
C ASP A 141 -35.04 22.81 -30.17
N PRO A 142 -34.13 22.93 -31.15
CA PRO A 142 -33.04 23.93 -31.11
C PRO A 142 -33.51 25.38 -31.02
N TYR A 143 -34.77 25.66 -31.36
CA TYR A 143 -35.42 26.95 -31.30
C TYR A 143 -36.37 27.10 -30.12
N PHE A 144 -36.47 26.11 -29.21
CA PHE A 144 -37.27 26.18 -28.00
C PHE A 144 -36.97 27.48 -27.21
N GLY A 145 -38.01 28.15 -26.70
CA GLY A 145 -37.88 29.39 -25.96
C GLY A 145 -37.45 30.61 -26.79
N THR A 146 -37.34 30.49 -28.12
CA THR A 146 -36.96 31.59 -29.01
C THR A 146 -38.15 32.10 -29.84
N GLY A 147 -38.14 33.39 -30.16
CA GLY A 147 -39.17 34.06 -30.95
C GLY A 147 -40.23 34.79 -30.11
N SER A 148 -41.35 35.14 -30.73
CA SER A 148 -42.47 35.85 -30.10
C SER A 148 -43.83 35.19 -30.39
N SER A 149 -43.83 33.95 -30.84
CA SER A 149 -45.03 33.16 -31.16
C SER A 149 -44.95 31.88 -30.32
N PHE A 150 -45.79 31.80 -29.30
CA PHE A 150 -45.95 30.66 -28.42
C PHE A 150 -47.37 30.10 -28.58
N ASP A 151 -47.56 28.83 -28.25
CA ASP A 151 -48.88 28.19 -28.29
C ASP A 151 -49.82 28.71 -27.19
N VAL A 152 -49.25 29.29 -26.12
CA VAL A 152 -49.97 29.93 -25.02
C VAL A 152 -49.33 31.28 -24.66
N THR A 153 -50.16 32.31 -24.50
CA THR A 153 -49.75 33.60 -23.95
C THR A 153 -49.63 33.47 -22.42
N TYR A 154 -48.41 33.21 -21.93
CA TYR A 154 -48.13 33.06 -20.49
C TYR A 154 -47.44 34.32 -19.95
N GLN A 155 -48.22 35.32 -19.50
CA GLN A 155 -47.67 36.63 -19.12
C GLN A 155 -48.40 37.32 -17.94
N GLY A 156 -47.62 37.75 -16.96
CA GLY A 156 -48.09 38.61 -15.87
C GLY A 156 -48.61 37.84 -14.65
N ASP A 157 -49.02 38.58 -13.62
CA ASP A 157 -49.27 38.01 -12.28
C ASP A 157 -50.46 37.06 -12.22
N THR A 158 -51.48 37.25 -13.09
CA THR A 158 -52.67 36.41 -13.14
C THR A 158 -52.34 35.00 -13.63
N ASP A 159 -51.62 34.90 -14.74
CA ASP A 159 -51.22 33.62 -15.31
C ASP A 159 -50.19 32.92 -14.42
N ALA A 160 -49.24 33.70 -13.87
CA ALA A 160 -48.30 33.20 -12.88
C ALA A 160 -49.02 32.62 -11.67
N GLN A 161 -50.11 33.24 -11.21
CA GLN A 161 -50.92 32.71 -10.10
C GLN A 161 -51.66 31.43 -10.49
N ALA A 162 -52.27 31.37 -11.67
CA ALA A 162 -52.92 30.15 -12.16
C ALA A 162 -51.93 28.98 -12.28
N ALA A 163 -50.71 29.24 -12.76
CA ALA A 163 -49.66 28.24 -12.85
C ALA A 163 -49.15 27.77 -11.48
N ARG A 164 -49.07 28.67 -10.49
CA ARG A 164 -48.82 28.30 -9.08
C ARG A 164 -49.90 27.38 -8.54
N ASP A 165 -51.16 27.68 -8.84
CA ASP A 165 -52.30 26.89 -8.37
C ASP A 165 -52.29 25.47 -8.97
N ILE A 166 -51.86 25.31 -10.23
CA ILE A 166 -51.65 24.00 -10.88
C ILE A 166 -50.56 23.19 -10.15
N LEU A 167 -49.36 23.75 -9.95
CA LEU A 167 -48.27 23.01 -9.29
C LEU A 167 -48.55 22.72 -7.82
N LYS A 168 -49.38 23.53 -7.16
CA LYS A 168 -49.80 23.31 -5.78
C LYS A 168 -50.62 22.04 -5.61
N THR A 169 -51.32 21.56 -6.64
CA THR A 169 -52.07 20.30 -6.56
C THR A 169 -51.21 19.05 -6.71
N VAL A 170 -49.98 19.20 -7.20
CA VAL A 170 -49.02 18.11 -7.40
C VAL A 170 -48.27 17.81 -6.10
N THR A 171 -48.22 16.54 -5.71
CA THR A 171 -47.65 16.05 -4.45
C THR A 171 -46.78 14.81 -4.70
N ALA A 172 -46.25 14.20 -3.63
CA ALA A 172 -45.54 12.92 -3.72
C ALA A 172 -46.43 11.75 -4.21
N ASN A 173 -47.76 11.88 -4.17
CA ASN A 173 -48.67 10.87 -4.69
C ASN A 173 -48.61 10.83 -6.23
N PRO A 174 -48.24 9.70 -6.87
CA PRO A 174 -48.20 9.60 -8.33
C PRO A 174 -49.53 9.94 -9.01
N ALA A 175 -50.67 9.70 -8.37
CA ALA A 175 -51.99 10.04 -8.91
C ALA A 175 -52.27 11.56 -8.98
N SER A 176 -51.41 12.39 -8.38
CA SER A 176 -51.50 13.85 -8.46
C SER A 176 -50.71 14.45 -9.63
N VAL A 177 -49.93 13.63 -10.35
CA VAL A 177 -49.28 14.02 -11.60
C VAL A 177 -50.36 14.09 -12.68
N ILE A 178 -50.63 15.30 -13.17
CA ILE A 178 -51.59 15.51 -14.26
C ILE A 178 -50.97 15.03 -15.58
N SER A 179 -51.77 14.30 -16.38
CA SER A 179 -51.34 13.83 -17.70
C SER A 179 -51.06 15.01 -18.64
N PRO A 180 -50.31 14.81 -19.74
CA PRO A 180 -50.14 15.83 -20.77
C PRO A 180 -51.47 16.46 -21.23
N SER A 181 -52.51 15.64 -21.43
CA SER A 181 -53.86 16.14 -21.76
C SER A 181 -54.53 16.93 -20.62
N GLY A 182 -54.25 16.57 -19.36
CA GLY A 182 -54.66 17.32 -18.19
C GLY A 182 -53.96 18.68 -18.09
N VAL A 183 -52.67 18.75 -18.44
CA VAL A 183 -51.92 20.00 -18.57
C VAL A 183 -52.50 20.88 -19.69
N THR A 184 -52.82 20.29 -20.85
CA THR A 184 -53.48 21.01 -21.96
C THR A 184 -54.80 21.61 -21.50
N THR A 185 -55.62 20.83 -20.79
CA THR A 185 -56.91 21.30 -20.26
C THR A 185 -56.70 22.43 -19.25
N ALA A 186 -55.73 22.29 -18.33
CA ALA A 186 -55.43 23.31 -17.34
C ALA A 186 -54.93 24.62 -17.97
N LEU A 187 -54.10 24.54 -19.02
CA LEU A 187 -53.68 25.68 -19.81
C LEU A 187 -54.87 26.35 -20.51
N GLN A 188 -55.70 25.58 -21.22
CA GLN A 188 -56.90 26.07 -21.91
C GLN A 188 -57.91 26.75 -20.96
N ASP A 189 -58.12 26.18 -19.78
CA ASP A 189 -59.15 26.64 -18.84
C ASP A 189 -58.73 27.87 -18.03
N SER A 190 -57.43 28.00 -17.72
CA SER A 190 -56.97 28.91 -16.66
C SER A 190 -55.89 29.90 -17.07
N ILE A 191 -55.27 29.74 -18.24
CA ILE A 191 -54.10 30.54 -18.66
C ILE A 191 -54.22 31.05 -20.09
N ALA A 192 -54.61 30.20 -21.03
CA ALA A 192 -54.64 30.53 -22.44
C ALA A 192 -55.68 31.61 -22.77
N ASP A 193 -55.26 32.59 -23.56
CA ASP A 193 -56.16 33.57 -24.16
C ASP A 193 -57.00 32.91 -25.26
N ALA A 194 -58.20 33.45 -25.52
CA ALA A 194 -59.12 32.90 -26.53
C ALA A 194 -58.54 32.88 -27.96
N THR A 195 -57.41 33.54 -28.20
CA THR A 195 -56.69 33.57 -29.47
C THR A 195 -55.48 32.66 -29.52
N ASP A 196 -55.14 31.98 -28.43
CA ASP A 196 -53.95 31.13 -28.34
C ASP A 196 -54.12 29.84 -29.15
N PRO A 197 -53.09 29.40 -29.90
CA PRO A 197 -53.12 28.17 -30.69
C PRO A 197 -53.56 26.92 -29.90
N ILE A 198 -53.24 26.82 -28.61
CA ILE A 198 -53.56 25.65 -27.78
C ILE A 198 -55.07 25.37 -27.68
N ILE A 199 -55.93 26.36 -27.90
CA ILE A 199 -57.40 26.23 -27.84
C ILE A 199 -57.95 25.21 -28.86
N GLY A 200 -57.17 24.85 -29.89
CA GLY A 200 -57.53 23.86 -30.91
C GLY A 200 -57.13 22.39 -30.65
N ARG A 201 -56.38 22.07 -29.58
CA ARG A 201 -55.87 20.70 -29.29
C ARG A 201 -56.90 19.81 -28.57
N THR A 202 -56.97 18.51 -28.91
CA THR A 202 -57.86 17.50 -28.30
C THR A 202 -57.09 16.42 -27.50
N SER A 203 -57.77 15.68 -26.61
CA SER A 203 -57.20 14.52 -25.89
C SER A 203 -56.95 13.35 -26.85
N GLY A 204 -55.87 12.59 -26.63
CA GLY A 204 -55.57 11.37 -27.40
C GLY A 204 -56.54 10.21 -27.15
N GLU A 205 -56.57 9.27 -28.07
CA GLU A 205 -57.49 8.13 -28.17
C GLU A 205 -56.78 6.77 -28.05
N THR A 206 -57.54 5.69 -27.91
CA THR A 206 -57.00 4.32 -27.90
C THR A 206 -57.66 3.48 -28.98
N PHE A 207 -56.84 2.88 -29.85
CA PHE A 207 -57.26 2.03 -30.96
C PHE A 207 -56.87 0.57 -30.69
N MET A 208 -57.69 -0.37 -31.18
CA MET A 208 -57.44 -1.81 -31.09
C MET A 208 -57.52 -2.42 -32.49
N LEU A 209 -56.44 -3.06 -32.96
CA LEU A 209 -56.46 -3.79 -34.23
C LEU A 209 -57.28 -5.08 -34.14
N THR A 210 -57.81 -5.51 -35.27
CA THR A 210 -58.66 -6.66 -35.47
C THR A 210 -58.02 -7.67 -36.43
N VAL A 211 -58.71 -8.76 -36.75
CA VAL A 211 -58.24 -9.72 -37.77
C VAL A 211 -58.68 -9.32 -39.19
N GLU A 212 -59.39 -8.20 -39.33
CA GLU A 212 -59.80 -7.65 -40.62
C GLU A 212 -58.79 -6.57 -41.06
N LEU A 213 -59.05 -5.96 -42.21
CA LEU A 213 -58.27 -4.81 -42.66
C LEU A 213 -58.56 -3.60 -41.77
N ASP A 214 -57.53 -3.08 -41.12
CA ASP A 214 -57.62 -1.90 -40.27
C ASP A 214 -57.02 -0.65 -40.95
N THR A 215 -57.66 0.50 -40.76
CA THR A 215 -57.14 1.82 -41.17
C THR A 215 -57.33 2.77 -40.00
N ILE A 216 -56.23 3.06 -39.32
CA ILE A 216 -56.17 3.95 -38.17
C ILE A 216 -55.56 5.28 -38.64
N ASP A 217 -56.31 6.36 -38.49
CA ASP A 217 -55.82 7.73 -38.57
C ASP A 217 -56.01 8.35 -37.17
N GLY A 218 -54.92 8.56 -36.45
CA GLY A 218 -54.91 9.10 -35.10
C GLY A 218 -55.24 10.59 -35.01
N THR A 219 -55.36 11.06 -33.78
CA THR A 219 -55.75 12.42 -33.40
C THR A 219 -54.52 13.33 -33.25
N PRO A 220 -54.73 14.64 -32.98
CA PRO A 220 -53.63 15.53 -32.58
C PRO A 220 -53.19 15.41 -31.11
N GLY A 221 -53.70 14.43 -30.36
CA GLY A 221 -53.27 14.11 -29.00
C GLY A 221 -52.60 12.74 -28.95
N ASN A 222 -51.90 12.45 -27.85
CA ASN A 222 -51.12 11.22 -27.67
C ASN A 222 -52.00 9.96 -27.70
N ASP A 223 -51.97 9.23 -28.80
CA ASP A 223 -52.77 8.05 -29.04
C ASP A 223 -52.07 6.75 -28.61
N THR A 224 -52.86 5.72 -28.31
CA THR A 224 -52.37 4.37 -28.04
C THR A 224 -53.02 3.36 -28.99
N ILE A 225 -52.21 2.70 -29.81
CA ILE A 225 -52.63 1.66 -30.73
C ILE A 225 -52.20 0.32 -30.17
N ASN A 226 -53.15 -0.59 -29.92
CA ASN A 226 -52.86 -1.93 -29.44
C ASN A 226 -53.11 -2.95 -30.55
N VAL A 227 -52.15 -3.84 -30.75
CA VAL A 227 -52.21 -5.00 -31.65
C VAL A 227 -52.37 -6.26 -30.78
N PRO A 228 -53.61 -6.63 -30.42
CA PRO A 228 -53.84 -7.78 -29.56
C PRO A 228 -53.64 -9.10 -30.33
N TYR A 229 -53.36 -10.17 -29.62
CA TYR A 229 -53.52 -11.51 -30.20
C TYR A 229 -55.02 -11.85 -30.37
N ALA A 230 -55.39 -12.43 -31.51
CA ALA A 230 -56.75 -12.88 -31.77
C ALA A 230 -56.82 -14.39 -32.09
N ASN A 231 -57.78 -15.08 -31.47
CA ASN A 231 -58.10 -16.48 -31.78
C ASN A 231 -59.59 -16.66 -32.05
N PRO A 232 -60.02 -16.51 -33.31
CA PRO A 232 -61.42 -16.68 -33.66
C PRO A 232 -61.84 -18.16 -33.80
N LEU A 233 -60.93 -19.12 -34.08
CA LEU A 233 -61.29 -20.48 -34.52
C LEU A 233 -60.28 -21.62 -34.20
N GLY A 234 -59.33 -21.43 -33.29
CA GLY A 234 -58.36 -22.46 -32.87
C GLY A 234 -57.00 -22.43 -33.59
N GLY A 235 -56.69 -21.37 -34.33
CA GLY A 235 -55.35 -21.09 -34.89
C GLY A 235 -54.80 -19.75 -34.39
N THR A 236 -53.46 -19.60 -34.37
CA THR A 236 -52.77 -18.40 -33.90
C THR A 236 -52.56 -17.41 -35.05
N TYR A 237 -53.10 -16.19 -34.95
CA TYR A 237 -52.94 -15.11 -35.94
C TYR A 237 -52.48 -13.81 -35.25
N THR A 238 -51.68 -13.01 -35.96
CA THR A 238 -51.44 -11.59 -35.63
C THR A 238 -52.62 -10.75 -36.13
N THR A 239 -53.00 -9.71 -35.37
CA THR A 239 -53.97 -8.70 -35.83
C THR A 239 -53.32 -7.61 -36.68
N LEU A 240 -51.99 -7.54 -36.72
CA LEU A 240 -51.26 -6.68 -37.66
C LEU A 240 -51.04 -7.43 -38.98
N GLN A 241 -51.79 -7.05 -40.00
CA GLN A 241 -51.82 -7.66 -41.33
C GLN A 241 -51.20 -6.77 -42.41
N ALA A 242 -50.87 -7.40 -43.55
CA ALA A 242 -50.14 -6.78 -44.65
C ALA A 242 -50.76 -5.53 -45.27
N PHE A 243 -52.05 -5.34 -45.10
CA PHE A 243 -52.79 -4.23 -45.69
C PHE A 243 -53.19 -3.17 -44.67
N ASP A 244 -52.89 -3.37 -43.39
CA ASP A 244 -53.23 -2.40 -42.36
C ASP A 244 -52.44 -1.10 -42.54
N THR A 245 -53.10 0.01 -42.26
CA THR A 245 -52.50 1.35 -42.27
C THR A 245 -52.69 1.98 -40.91
N ILE A 246 -51.60 2.36 -40.26
CA ILE A 246 -51.59 3.02 -38.95
C ILE A 246 -50.89 4.36 -39.10
N LYS A 247 -51.57 5.43 -38.70
CA LYS A 247 -50.99 6.77 -38.53
C LYS A 247 -51.28 7.26 -37.11
N GLY A 248 -50.26 7.60 -36.33
CA GLY A 248 -50.47 8.11 -34.96
C GLY A 248 -51.03 9.53 -34.94
N GLY A 249 -50.70 10.36 -35.93
CA GLY A 249 -51.26 11.71 -36.02
C GLY A 249 -50.26 12.74 -35.52
N ALA A 250 -50.67 13.63 -34.61
CA ALA A 250 -49.76 14.55 -33.94
C ALA A 250 -49.84 14.30 -32.43
N GLY A 251 -48.74 14.54 -31.71
CA GLY A 251 -48.63 14.07 -30.32
C GLY A 251 -47.48 13.08 -30.20
N VAL A 252 -47.39 12.38 -29.07
CA VAL A 252 -46.46 11.26 -28.87
C VAL A 252 -47.30 9.99 -28.80
N ASP A 253 -47.25 9.19 -29.85
CA ASP A 253 -48.12 8.05 -30.06
C ASP A 253 -47.41 6.72 -29.75
N THR A 254 -48.17 5.76 -29.23
CA THR A 254 -47.63 4.46 -28.79
C THR A 254 -48.29 3.29 -29.52
N LEU A 255 -47.49 2.39 -30.10
CA LEU A 255 -47.95 1.11 -30.66
C LEU A 255 -47.50 -0.07 -29.78
N ASN A 256 -48.45 -0.83 -29.23
CA ASN A 256 -48.18 -2.03 -28.45
C ASN A 256 -48.50 -3.30 -29.24
N ILE A 257 -47.51 -4.16 -29.44
CA ILE A 257 -47.66 -5.41 -30.20
C ILE A 257 -47.53 -6.61 -29.27
N TYR A 258 -48.61 -7.39 -29.17
CA TYR A 258 -48.70 -8.55 -28.27
C TYR A 258 -48.76 -9.88 -29.03
N VAL A 259 -48.17 -10.92 -28.45
CA VAL A 259 -48.29 -12.33 -28.89
C VAL A 259 -48.81 -13.24 -27.78
N LYS A 260 -49.35 -14.41 -28.14
CA LYS A 260 -49.82 -15.41 -27.16
C LYS A 260 -48.77 -16.48 -26.89
N GLY A 261 -48.58 -16.75 -25.59
CA GLY A 261 -47.86 -17.92 -25.12
C GLY A 261 -48.53 -19.26 -25.21
N ASP A 262 -47.68 -20.26 -25.47
CA ASP A 262 -48.02 -21.65 -25.26
C ASP A 262 -47.63 -22.00 -23.82
N PRO A 263 -48.59 -22.31 -22.92
CA PRO A 263 -48.31 -22.49 -21.48
C PRO A 263 -47.50 -23.75 -21.13
N TYR A 264 -46.80 -24.38 -22.08
CA TYR A 264 -46.21 -25.72 -21.95
C TYR A 264 -44.70 -25.84 -22.18
N SER A 265 -43.93 -24.74 -22.14
CA SER A 265 -42.46 -24.77 -22.26
C SER A 265 -41.71 -24.30 -21.01
N LYS A 266 -42.26 -24.51 -19.80
CA LYS A 266 -41.53 -24.39 -18.52
C LYS A 266 -40.53 -25.54 -18.28
N GLY A 267 -39.75 -25.90 -19.29
CA GLY A 267 -38.89 -27.07 -19.25
C GLY A 267 -37.69 -26.95 -20.16
N LEU A 268 -36.94 -25.86 -20.07
CA LEU A 268 -35.54 -25.85 -20.49
C LEU A 268 -34.69 -25.39 -19.32
N VAL A 269 -33.84 -26.33 -18.94
CA VAL A 269 -32.90 -26.34 -17.85
C VAL A 269 -31.79 -25.36 -18.18
N ASP A 270 -31.37 -24.59 -17.17
CA ASP A 270 -30.05 -23.99 -17.03
C ASP A 270 -28.97 -24.79 -17.79
N VAL A 271 -28.45 -24.23 -18.86
CA VAL A 271 -27.28 -24.77 -19.57
C VAL A 271 -26.27 -23.65 -19.81
N GLY A 272 -25.51 -23.35 -18.76
CA GLY A 272 -24.10 -23.03 -18.91
C GLY A 272 -23.38 -24.13 -19.68
N ASN A 273 -23.36 -24.03 -21.02
CA ASN A 273 -22.32 -24.51 -21.94
C ASN A 273 -22.84 -24.50 -23.39
N ASN A 274 -22.16 -23.71 -24.23
CA ASN A 274 -22.22 -23.59 -25.71
C ASN A 274 -22.66 -24.85 -26.49
N LYS A 275 -23.96 -25.15 -26.48
CA LYS A 275 -24.58 -26.03 -27.45
C LYS A 275 -25.84 -25.37 -27.98
N ALA A 276 -25.75 -24.95 -29.24
CA ALA A 276 -26.85 -24.49 -30.08
C ALA A 276 -28.15 -25.24 -29.73
N LEU A 277 -29.10 -24.52 -29.12
CA LEU A 277 -30.47 -24.99 -29.00
C LEU A 277 -30.95 -25.35 -30.42
N ASP A 278 -31.61 -26.50 -30.58
CA ASP A 278 -32.23 -26.86 -31.86
C ASP A 278 -33.45 -25.95 -32.09
N ILE A 279 -33.18 -24.79 -32.70
CA ILE A 279 -34.07 -23.72 -33.18
C ILE A 279 -35.04 -24.31 -34.24
N LYS A 280 -36.07 -25.05 -33.81
CA LYS A 280 -37.16 -25.50 -34.70
C LYS A 280 -38.53 -24.89 -34.37
N ASP A 281 -38.67 -24.22 -33.23
CA ASP A 281 -39.92 -23.54 -32.82
C ASP A 281 -39.84 -22.00 -32.84
N SER A 282 -38.77 -21.42 -33.39
CA SER A 282 -38.48 -19.97 -33.45
C SER A 282 -39.32 -19.18 -34.47
N LYS A 283 -40.57 -19.60 -34.72
CA LYS A 283 -41.46 -18.92 -35.67
C LYS A 283 -42.05 -17.67 -35.01
N GLY A 284 -41.59 -16.50 -35.42
CA GLY A 284 -42.26 -15.24 -35.06
C GLY A 284 -43.61 -15.11 -35.76
N TYR A 285 -44.52 -14.32 -35.19
CA TYR A 285 -45.85 -14.07 -35.77
C TYR A 285 -45.88 -12.91 -36.76
N ASN A 286 -44.89 -12.01 -36.71
CA ASN A 286 -44.74 -10.84 -37.58
C ASN A 286 -43.36 -10.82 -38.30
N VAL A 287 -42.74 -11.98 -38.57
CA VAL A 287 -41.40 -12.09 -39.20
C VAL A 287 -41.30 -11.31 -40.51
N VAL A 288 -42.41 -11.19 -41.24
CA VAL A 288 -42.53 -10.25 -42.35
C VAL A 288 -43.33 -9.06 -41.84
N GLN A 289 -42.68 -7.92 -41.60
CA GLN A 289 -43.34 -6.68 -41.22
C GLN A 289 -44.13 -6.14 -42.41
N THR A 290 -45.41 -6.52 -42.45
CA THR A 290 -46.34 -6.16 -43.51
C THR A 290 -47.43 -5.28 -42.89
N GLY A 291 -47.54 -4.04 -43.35
CA GLY A 291 -48.39 -2.98 -42.82
C GLY A 291 -47.67 -1.63 -43.02
N THR A 292 -48.40 -0.52 -43.12
CA THR A 292 -47.79 0.83 -43.21
C THR A 292 -47.98 1.53 -41.87
N ILE A 293 -46.89 1.83 -41.16
CA ILE A 293 -46.91 2.48 -39.85
C ILE A 293 -46.12 3.79 -39.97
N GLU A 294 -46.80 4.91 -39.74
CA GLU A 294 -46.23 6.25 -39.87
C GLU A 294 -46.64 7.14 -38.68
N GLY A 295 -45.73 8.00 -38.22
CA GLY A 295 -46.00 8.95 -37.13
C GLY A 295 -46.43 8.26 -35.85
N VAL A 296 -45.70 7.20 -35.45
CA VAL A 296 -45.82 6.59 -34.12
C VAL A 296 -44.43 6.55 -33.52
N GLU A 297 -44.24 7.28 -32.42
CA GLU A 297 -42.93 7.54 -31.84
C GLU A 297 -42.44 6.38 -30.96
N ILE A 298 -43.35 5.69 -30.25
CA ILE A 298 -42.99 4.61 -29.31
C ILE A 298 -43.58 3.28 -29.77
N ILE A 299 -42.72 2.31 -30.09
CA ILE A 299 -43.11 0.96 -30.47
C ILE A 299 -42.72 -0.02 -29.36
N ASN A 300 -43.69 -0.76 -28.81
CA ASN A 300 -43.46 -1.80 -27.79
C ASN A 300 -43.76 -3.19 -28.37
N ALA A 301 -42.73 -4.03 -28.47
CA ALA A 301 -42.83 -5.43 -28.84
C ALA A 301 -42.77 -6.31 -27.59
N TYR A 302 -43.92 -6.84 -27.16
CA TYR A 302 -44.02 -7.71 -25.99
C TYR A 302 -43.69 -9.16 -26.39
N ASN A 303 -42.43 -9.54 -26.22
CA ASN A 303 -41.94 -10.91 -26.26
C ASN A 303 -42.23 -11.59 -24.91
N GLY A 304 -41.93 -12.88 -24.73
CA GLY A 304 -41.96 -13.47 -23.39
C GLY A 304 -41.42 -14.88 -23.34
N GLU A 305 -40.79 -15.24 -22.22
CA GLU A 305 -40.40 -16.62 -21.90
C GLU A 305 -41.66 -17.49 -21.78
N GLY A 306 -41.94 -18.27 -22.83
CA GLY A 306 -43.18 -19.03 -22.98
C GLY A 306 -44.31 -18.28 -23.72
N ASN A 307 -44.14 -16.99 -24.07
CA ASN A 307 -45.12 -16.18 -24.81
C ASN A 307 -44.99 -16.19 -26.35
N GLY A 308 -43.96 -16.85 -26.88
CA GLY A 308 -43.65 -16.80 -28.31
C GLY A 308 -42.97 -15.49 -28.71
N TRP A 309 -42.50 -15.40 -29.96
CA TRP A 309 -41.72 -14.27 -30.45
C TRP A 309 -42.57 -13.35 -31.33
N VAL A 310 -42.51 -12.02 -31.13
CA VAL A 310 -43.23 -11.08 -31.99
C VAL A 310 -42.67 -11.13 -33.41
N PHE A 311 -41.34 -10.99 -33.56
CA PHE A 311 -40.64 -10.94 -34.84
C PHE A 311 -39.72 -12.15 -35.10
N GLY A 312 -39.72 -13.14 -34.19
CA GLY A 312 -38.86 -14.34 -34.24
C GLY A 312 -37.72 -14.27 -33.24
N GLY A 313 -37.30 -15.42 -32.70
CA GLY A 313 -36.20 -15.48 -31.72
C GLY A 313 -34.83 -15.32 -32.38
N PRO A 314 -33.81 -14.85 -31.66
CA PRO A 314 -32.51 -14.56 -32.23
C PRO A 314 -31.84 -15.87 -32.66
N ALA A 315 -31.27 -15.89 -33.86
CA ALA A 315 -30.29 -16.90 -34.22
C ALA A 315 -28.95 -16.47 -33.62
N LEU A 316 -28.20 -17.37 -32.99
CA LEU A 316 -26.96 -17.03 -32.31
C LEU A 316 -25.75 -17.65 -33.02
N ASP A 317 -24.62 -16.97 -32.97
CA ASP A 317 -23.33 -17.56 -33.31
C ASP A 317 -22.77 -18.44 -32.16
N ALA A 318 -21.53 -18.89 -32.28
CA ALA A 318 -20.89 -19.74 -31.27
C ALA A 318 -20.56 -19.03 -29.95
N LYS A 319 -20.58 -17.70 -29.94
CA LYS A 319 -20.28 -16.86 -28.78
C LYS A 319 -21.53 -16.28 -28.12
N GLY A 320 -22.69 -16.36 -28.78
CA GLY A 320 -23.95 -15.88 -28.25
C GLY A 320 -24.44 -14.57 -28.89
N PHE A 321 -23.72 -14.01 -29.87
CA PHE A 321 -24.19 -12.82 -30.59
C PHE A 321 -25.27 -13.17 -31.62
N GLY A 322 -26.22 -12.27 -31.80
CA GLY A 322 -27.27 -12.41 -32.80
C GLY A 322 -26.73 -12.47 -34.24
N VAL A 323 -27.29 -13.32 -35.09
CA VAL A 323 -27.04 -13.40 -36.54
C VAL A 323 -28.35 -13.19 -37.31
N GLU A 324 -28.30 -12.44 -38.42
CA GLU A 324 -29.48 -12.17 -39.25
C GLU A 324 -29.81 -13.34 -40.20
N PRO A 325 -31.09 -13.59 -40.55
CA PRO A 325 -32.39 -13.27 -39.89
C PRO A 325 -32.90 -14.39 -38.95
N PRO A 326 -33.92 -14.16 -38.07
CA PRO A 326 -34.96 -13.10 -38.05
C PRO A 326 -34.58 -11.76 -37.37
N ALA A 327 -35.25 -10.66 -37.73
CA ALA A 327 -34.98 -9.30 -37.21
C ALA A 327 -36.19 -8.34 -37.33
N ILE A 328 -36.19 -7.25 -36.55
CA ILE A 328 -37.07 -6.08 -36.68
C ILE A 328 -36.45 -5.10 -37.69
N ASP A 329 -37.08 -4.89 -38.84
CA ASP A 329 -36.75 -3.80 -39.77
C ASP A 329 -37.32 -2.48 -39.25
N ALA A 330 -36.48 -1.65 -38.63
CA ALA A 330 -36.88 -0.37 -38.04
C ALA A 330 -37.41 0.61 -39.10
N ALA A 331 -36.97 0.48 -40.36
CA ALA A 331 -37.44 1.33 -41.46
C ALA A 331 -38.93 1.12 -41.81
N LYS A 332 -39.59 0.11 -41.21
CA LYS A 332 -41.05 -0.12 -41.33
C LYS A 332 -41.88 0.71 -40.35
N PHE A 333 -41.26 1.36 -39.37
CA PHE A 333 -41.90 2.23 -38.40
C PHE A 333 -41.46 3.68 -38.65
N VAL A 334 -42.07 4.33 -39.64
CA VAL A 334 -41.64 5.65 -40.09
C VAL A 334 -41.97 6.70 -39.02
N GLY A 335 -40.96 7.37 -38.48
CA GLY A 335 -41.11 8.34 -37.39
C GLY A 335 -40.93 7.75 -35.99
N ALA A 336 -40.59 6.46 -35.85
CA ALA A 336 -40.30 5.88 -34.55
C ALA A 336 -39.04 6.49 -33.92
N GLU A 337 -39.20 6.99 -32.70
CA GLU A 337 -38.12 7.46 -31.84
C GLU A 337 -37.60 6.34 -30.92
N GLN A 338 -38.45 5.38 -30.56
CA GLN A 338 -38.10 4.29 -29.65
C GLN A 338 -38.73 2.97 -30.08
N ILE A 339 -37.94 1.89 -30.06
CA ILE A 339 -38.40 0.52 -30.32
C ILE A 339 -38.01 -0.36 -29.14
N TRP A 340 -38.95 -0.62 -28.24
CA TRP A 340 -38.77 -1.43 -27.03
C TRP A 340 -39.07 -2.90 -27.28
N GLN A 341 -38.12 -3.76 -26.94
CA GLN A 341 -38.28 -5.21 -26.85
C GLN A 341 -38.48 -5.59 -25.39
N ILE A 342 -39.63 -6.19 -25.07
CA ILE A 342 -40.07 -6.46 -23.69
C ILE A 342 -40.11 -7.97 -23.44
N ASP A 343 -39.45 -8.46 -22.39
CA ASP A 343 -39.40 -9.88 -21.96
C ASP A 343 -38.86 -10.83 -23.06
N GLY A 344 -37.85 -10.38 -23.79
CA GLY A 344 -37.18 -11.12 -24.86
C GLY A 344 -36.75 -10.19 -25.99
N ASN A 345 -35.78 -10.60 -26.79
CA ASN A 345 -35.18 -9.77 -27.83
C ASN A 345 -34.86 -10.56 -29.11
N THR A 346 -34.72 -9.83 -30.20
CA THR A 346 -34.25 -10.28 -31.50
C THR A 346 -33.36 -9.20 -32.11
N ASN A 347 -32.85 -9.40 -33.32
CA ASN A 347 -32.02 -8.41 -34.00
C ASN A 347 -32.87 -7.22 -34.47
N ILE A 348 -32.28 -6.02 -34.57
CA ILE A 348 -32.91 -4.84 -35.18
C ILE A 348 -32.02 -4.36 -36.33
N ILE A 349 -32.62 -4.13 -37.51
CA ILE A 349 -31.92 -3.70 -38.71
C ILE A 349 -32.48 -2.38 -39.23
N ASN A 350 -31.69 -1.69 -40.05
CA ASN A 350 -32.03 -0.38 -40.60
C ASN A 350 -32.38 0.65 -39.53
N LEU A 351 -31.67 0.62 -38.39
CA LEU A 351 -31.89 1.55 -37.29
C LEU A 351 -31.45 2.98 -37.69
N ALA A 352 -32.31 3.96 -37.49
CA ALA A 352 -32.02 5.37 -37.77
C ALA A 352 -31.29 6.03 -36.58
N SER A 353 -30.52 7.09 -36.83
CA SER A 353 -29.74 7.79 -35.79
C SER A 353 -30.59 8.42 -34.68
N ASN A 354 -31.87 8.67 -34.92
CA ASN A 354 -32.83 9.22 -33.97
C ASN A 354 -33.79 8.17 -33.40
N THR A 355 -33.55 6.89 -33.67
CA THR A 355 -34.34 5.79 -33.11
C THR A 355 -33.51 5.03 -32.08
N THR A 356 -34.01 4.92 -30.86
CA THR A 356 -33.39 4.17 -29.78
C THR A 356 -33.92 2.73 -29.76
N ALA A 357 -33.01 1.75 -29.77
CA ALA A 357 -33.32 0.34 -29.55
C ALA A 357 -33.42 0.06 -28.04
N GLY A 358 -34.61 -0.19 -27.54
CA GLY A 358 -34.88 -0.39 -26.12
C GLY A 358 -34.97 -1.86 -25.72
N PHE A 359 -34.44 -2.20 -24.53
CA PHE A 359 -34.54 -3.52 -23.91
C PHE A 359 -35.17 -3.40 -22.52
N ARG A 360 -36.24 -4.15 -22.28
CA ARG A 360 -37.01 -4.16 -21.03
C ARG A 360 -37.44 -5.61 -20.74
N GLY A 361 -37.69 -5.94 -19.48
CA GLY A 361 -38.17 -7.27 -19.09
C GLY A 361 -37.07 -8.29 -18.74
N ASP A 362 -37.48 -9.39 -18.14
CA ASP A 362 -36.59 -10.34 -17.44
C ASP A 362 -36.05 -11.40 -18.40
N ALA A 363 -35.30 -11.00 -19.42
CA ALA A 363 -34.74 -11.91 -20.42
C ALA A 363 -33.28 -11.57 -20.74
N ALA A 364 -32.44 -12.60 -20.92
CA ALA A 364 -31.05 -12.41 -21.33
C ALA A 364 -30.95 -11.74 -22.71
N ILE A 365 -30.02 -10.81 -22.86
CA ILE A 365 -29.85 -10.01 -24.08
C ILE A 365 -28.91 -10.75 -25.04
N HIS A 366 -29.41 -11.12 -26.22
CA HIS A 366 -28.66 -11.74 -27.30
C HIS A 366 -29.14 -11.17 -28.64
N SER A 367 -28.67 -9.98 -28.97
CA SER A 367 -29.22 -9.20 -30.09
C SER A 367 -28.11 -8.58 -30.94
N ARG A 368 -28.43 -8.30 -32.20
CA ARG A 368 -27.63 -7.49 -33.11
C ARG A 368 -28.40 -6.25 -33.55
N LEU A 369 -27.76 -5.09 -33.48
CA LEU A 369 -28.25 -3.81 -34.00
C LEU A 369 -27.46 -3.41 -35.25
N THR A 370 -28.16 -3.27 -36.37
CA THR A 370 -27.57 -2.87 -37.65
C THR A 370 -28.10 -1.49 -38.06
N ALA A 371 -27.20 -0.50 -38.13
CA ALA A 371 -27.53 0.86 -38.56
C ALA A 371 -28.02 0.88 -40.02
N ALA A 372 -28.93 1.80 -40.34
CA ALA A 372 -29.32 2.05 -41.73
C ALA A 372 -28.15 2.61 -42.56
N ALA A 373 -28.22 2.48 -43.89
CA ALA A 373 -27.24 3.10 -44.77
C ALA A 373 -27.21 4.63 -44.58
N GLY A 374 -26.02 5.21 -44.40
CA GLY A 374 -25.87 6.65 -44.13
C GLY A 374 -25.96 7.04 -42.66
N VAL A 375 -26.18 6.09 -41.74
CA VAL A 375 -26.34 6.35 -40.30
C VAL A 375 -25.02 6.06 -39.59
N ALA A 376 -24.58 7.04 -38.81
CA ALA A 376 -23.32 6.99 -38.10
C ALA A 376 -23.49 6.60 -36.61
N THR A 377 -24.68 6.75 -36.04
CA THR A 377 -24.92 6.51 -34.61
C THR A 377 -25.98 5.44 -34.38
N ILE A 378 -25.69 4.50 -33.48
CA ILE A 378 -26.69 3.59 -32.88
C ILE A 378 -26.94 4.03 -31.44
N ASN A 379 -28.20 4.14 -31.04
CA ASN A 379 -28.59 4.35 -29.65
C ASN A 379 -29.31 3.11 -29.12
N ALA A 380 -28.91 2.62 -27.95
CA ALA A 380 -29.58 1.57 -27.22
C ALA A 380 -29.87 1.99 -25.77
N ALA A 381 -31.02 1.57 -25.25
CA ALA A 381 -31.43 1.87 -23.89
C ALA A 381 -31.87 0.60 -23.15
N PHE A 382 -31.47 0.49 -21.88
CA PHE A 382 -31.76 -0.64 -20.99
C PHE A 382 -32.63 -0.17 -19.82
N ASP A 383 -33.71 -0.88 -19.57
CA ASP A 383 -34.72 -0.49 -18.57
C ASP A 383 -35.31 -1.73 -17.87
N VAL A 384 -34.50 -2.65 -17.28
CA VAL A 384 -34.99 -3.71 -16.36
C VAL A 384 -33.86 -4.46 -15.64
N PRO A 385 -34.10 -5.01 -14.42
CA PRO A 385 -33.27 -6.07 -13.86
C PRO A 385 -33.29 -7.35 -14.72
N VAL A 386 -32.18 -7.64 -15.40
CA VAL A 386 -31.85 -8.97 -15.95
C VAL A 386 -31.77 -9.98 -14.79
N TYR A 387 -32.02 -11.26 -15.04
CA TYR A 387 -31.71 -12.35 -14.10
C TYR A 387 -30.30 -12.15 -13.53
N SER A 388 -30.21 -11.96 -12.20
CA SER A 388 -28.92 -12.05 -11.50
C SER A 388 -28.27 -13.38 -11.91
N GLU A 389 -27.04 -13.35 -12.43
CA GLU A 389 -26.26 -14.47 -13.03
C GLU A 389 -26.26 -14.57 -14.58
N SER A 390 -26.98 -13.72 -15.33
CA SER A 390 -26.95 -13.75 -16.81
C SER A 390 -25.99 -12.73 -17.44
N SER A 391 -25.43 -13.10 -18.60
CA SER A 391 -24.62 -12.22 -19.47
C SER A 391 -25.49 -11.52 -20.53
N ALA A 392 -25.11 -10.31 -20.93
CA ALA A 392 -25.72 -9.57 -22.03
C ALA A 392 -24.75 -9.45 -23.21
N TYR A 393 -25.14 -9.97 -24.38
CA TYR A 393 -24.35 -9.95 -25.61
C TYR A 393 -25.04 -9.07 -26.66
N LEU A 394 -24.39 -7.97 -27.02
CA LEU A 394 -24.91 -7.02 -28.02
C LEU A 394 -23.92 -6.88 -29.18
N GLY A 395 -24.32 -7.31 -30.38
CA GLY A 395 -23.59 -7.03 -31.59
C GLY A 395 -24.03 -5.69 -32.20
N VAL A 396 -23.10 -4.86 -32.66
CA VAL A 396 -23.41 -3.61 -33.38
C VAL A 396 -22.68 -3.56 -34.72
N GLY A 397 -23.33 -3.02 -35.74
CA GLY A 397 -22.74 -2.91 -37.06
C GLY A 397 -23.46 -1.92 -37.97
N GLY A 398 -22.84 -1.62 -39.11
CA GLY A 398 -23.37 -0.70 -40.11
C GLY A 398 -22.23 0.02 -40.83
N ALA A 399 -22.31 0.10 -42.15
CA ALA A 399 -21.17 0.49 -42.99
C ALA A 399 -20.60 1.90 -42.75
N GLU A 400 -21.33 2.79 -42.07
CA GLU A 400 -20.90 4.16 -41.74
C GLU A 400 -20.89 4.43 -40.23
N LEU A 401 -20.98 3.39 -39.39
CA LEU A 401 -21.06 3.50 -37.92
C LEU A 401 -19.80 4.17 -37.34
N ASN A 402 -19.99 5.24 -36.58
CA ASN A 402 -18.95 5.99 -35.86
C ASN A 402 -19.24 6.21 -34.36
N ALA A 403 -20.45 5.92 -33.88
CA ALA A 403 -20.83 6.12 -32.48
C ALA A 403 -21.86 5.09 -32.02
N VAL A 404 -21.71 4.62 -30.78
CA VAL A 404 -22.62 3.71 -30.09
C VAL A 404 -22.91 4.31 -28.71
N HIS A 405 -24.17 4.65 -28.47
CA HIS A 405 -24.60 5.16 -27.17
C HIS A 405 -25.43 4.09 -26.46
N LEU A 406 -24.97 3.65 -25.30
CA LEU A 406 -25.64 2.73 -24.40
C LEU A 406 -26.06 3.51 -23.15
N THR A 407 -27.29 3.32 -22.69
CA THR A 407 -27.83 4.07 -21.54
C THR A 407 -28.80 3.23 -20.73
N GLY A 408 -28.97 3.57 -19.45
CA GLY A 408 -30.02 3.04 -18.60
C GLY A 408 -29.55 1.92 -17.68
N ALA A 409 -30.48 1.38 -16.90
CA ALA A 409 -30.15 0.44 -15.83
C ALA A 409 -30.09 -1.01 -16.34
N LEU A 410 -28.93 -1.65 -16.18
CA LEU A 410 -28.70 -3.05 -16.52
C LEU A 410 -28.13 -3.81 -15.30
N ASN A 411 -28.80 -4.88 -14.87
CA ASN A 411 -28.36 -5.74 -13.76
C ASN A 411 -27.83 -7.09 -14.29
N ALA A 412 -26.75 -7.05 -15.07
CA ALA A 412 -26.10 -8.24 -15.62
C ALA A 412 -24.81 -8.54 -14.84
N THR A 413 -24.39 -9.81 -14.84
CA THR A 413 -23.06 -10.18 -14.27
C THR A 413 -21.92 -9.78 -15.21
N TYR A 414 -22.22 -9.66 -16.51
CA TYR A 414 -21.25 -9.40 -17.55
C TYR A 414 -21.96 -8.85 -18.79
N VAL A 415 -21.43 -7.77 -19.39
CA VAL A 415 -21.95 -7.15 -20.61
C VAL A 415 -20.85 -7.13 -21.65
N GLU A 416 -21.11 -7.69 -22.83
CA GLU A 416 -20.18 -7.71 -23.95
C GLU A 416 -20.78 -7.01 -25.17
N LEU A 417 -20.06 -6.00 -25.66
CA LEU A 417 -20.36 -5.29 -26.90
C LEU A 417 -19.38 -5.75 -27.99
N ASN A 418 -19.90 -6.33 -29.07
CA ASN A 418 -19.09 -6.70 -30.23
C ASN A 418 -19.33 -5.77 -31.42
N ILE A 419 -18.27 -5.14 -31.94
CA ILE A 419 -18.34 -4.14 -33.01
C ILE A 419 -17.73 -4.71 -34.30
N ASP A 420 -18.58 -5.11 -35.26
CA ASP A 420 -18.12 -5.94 -36.39
C ASP A 420 -17.89 -5.17 -37.72
N HIS A 421 -18.40 -3.94 -37.88
CA HIS A 421 -18.54 -3.29 -39.21
C HIS A 421 -18.37 -1.75 -39.23
N SER A 422 -17.48 -1.16 -38.43
CA SER A 422 -17.32 0.32 -38.34
C SER A 422 -16.28 0.91 -39.31
N MET A 423 -16.45 2.21 -39.64
CA MET A 423 -15.42 3.01 -40.30
C MET A 423 -14.52 3.72 -39.27
N ALA A 424 -13.26 3.29 -39.16
CA ALA A 424 -12.11 3.96 -38.56
C ALA A 424 -12.17 4.31 -37.05
N GLU A 425 -13.26 4.87 -36.51
CA GLU A 425 -13.41 5.30 -35.12
C GLU A 425 -14.81 4.96 -34.57
N VAL A 426 -14.90 4.54 -33.31
CA VAL A 426 -16.16 4.43 -32.57
C VAL A 426 -16.10 5.21 -31.26
N ALA A 427 -16.99 6.19 -31.11
CA ALA A 427 -17.30 6.81 -29.83
C ALA A 427 -18.29 5.94 -29.02
N LEU A 428 -18.03 5.75 -27.72
CA LEU A 428 -18.80 4.91 -26.82
C LEU A 428 -19.19 5.69 -25.56
N THR A 429 -20.46 5.58 -25.18
CA THR A 429 -20.96 6.11 -23.90
C THR A 429 -21.79 5.03 -23.21
N THR A 430 -21.60 4.84 -21.90
CA THR A 430 -22.32 3.87 -21.06
C THR A 430 -22.33 4.35 -19.61
N ASP A 431 -23.34 3.91 -18.85
CA ASP A 431 -23.54 4.16 -17.42
C ASP A 431 -23.36 2.89 -16.56
N PHE A 432 -22.78 1.84 -17.14
CA PHE A 432 -22.49 0.55 -16.50
C PHE A 432 -21.23 -0.10 -17.09
N ASP A 433 -20.63 -1.03 -16.33
CA ASP A 433 -19.39 -1.74 -16.69
C ASP A 433 -19.57 -2.58 -17.97
N LEU A 434 -18.55 -2.57 -18.82
CA LEU A 434 -18.67 -3.07 -20.19
C LEU A 434 -17.37 -3.69 -20.73
N GLU A 435 -17.44 -4.93 -21.23
CA GLU A 435 -16.40 -5.50 -22.08
C GLU A 435 -16.68 -5.20 -23.56
N VAL A 436 -15.66 -4.74 -24.28
CA VAL A 436 -15.74 -4.37 -25.69
C VAL A 436 -14.81 -5.28 -26.51
N THR A 437 -15.39 -5.99 -27.48
CA THR A 437 -14.70 -6.88 -28.41
C THR A 437 -14.93 -6.45 -29.87
N PHE A 438 -14.03 -6.87 -30.77
CA PHE A 438 -13.97 -6.35 -32.15
C PHE A 438 -13.84 -7.46 -33.20
N GLU A 439 -14.48 -8.61 -32.99
CA GLU A 439 -14.20 -9.80 -33.79
C GLU A 439 -14.51 -9.63 -35.29
N GLY A 440 -13.51 -9.89 -36.15
CA GLY A 440 -13.67 -9.82 -37.59
C GLY A 440 -13.68 -8.41 -38.20
N ASN A 441 -13.54 -7.36 -37.37
CA ASN A 441 -13.56 -5.96 -37.81
C ASN A 441 -12.18 -5.43 -38.23
N SER A 442 -11.77 -5.71 -39.45
CA SER A 442 -10.46 -5.27 -39.98
C SER A 442 -10.28 -3.76 -40.23
N THR A 443 -11.30 -2.92 -40.00
CA THR A 443 -11.31 -1.49 -40.38
C THR A 443 -11.37 -0.51 -39.23
N LEU A 444 -11.58 -0.98 -38.00
CA LEU A 444 -11.61 -0.13 -36.81
C LEU A 444 -10.21 0.06 -36.23
N HIS A 445 -9.84 1.33 -36.01
CA HIS A 445 -8.52 1.71 -35.51
C HIS A 445 -8.56 2.59 -34.25
N THR A 446 -9.70 3.24 -33.99
CA THR A 446 -9.87 4.11 -32.83
C THR A 446 -11.11 3.71 -32.01
N LEU A 447 -10.94 3.53 -30.71
CA LEU A 447 -12.01 3.49 -29.71
C LEU A 447 -11.92 4.77 -28.86
N ASN A 448 -13.04 5.45 -28.67
CA ASN A 448 -13.13 6.61 -27.79
C ASN A 448 -14.31 6.45 -26.81
N ALA A 449 -14.03 6.08 -25.58
CA ALA A 449 -14.96 5.95 -24.47
C ALA A 449 -14.72 7.02 -23.39
N ALA A 450 -14.16 8.18 -23.73
CA ALA A 450 -13.80 9.23 -22.76
C ALA A 450 -14.98 9.75 -21.92
N ASP A 451 -16.21 9.62 -22.42
CA ASP A 451 -17.42 10.09 -21.76
C ASP A 451 -18.05 9.02 -20.83
N THR A 452 -17.36 7.89 -20.57
CA THR A 452 -17.83 6.84 -19.64
C THR A 452 -17.27 7.04 -18.24
N SER A 453 -18.03 6.67 -17.21
CA SER A 453 -17.58 6.73 -15.80
C SER A 453 -17.56 5.36 -15.11
N SER A 454 -17.86 4.30 -15.86
CA SER A 454 -17.87 2.91 -15.44
C SER A 454 -16.69 2.18 -16.06
N GLU A 455 -16.34 1.01 -15.52
CA GLU A 455 -15.22 0.20 -16.01
C GLU A 455 -15.45 -0.24 -17.47
N ILE A 456 -14.46 0.04 -18.32
CA ILE A 456 -14.38 -0.41 -19.70
C ILE A 456 -13.24 -1.41 -19.85
N SER A 457 -13.59 -2.65 -20.20
CA SER A 457 -12.63 -3.67 -20.58
C SER A 457 -12.49 -3.74 -22.10
N VAL A 458 -11.29 -3.54 -22.64
CA VAL A 458 -11.00 -3.50 -24.07
C VAL A 458 -10.08 -4.67 -24.44
N ASP A 459 -10.55 -5.58 -25.30
CA ASP A 459 -9.69 -6.57 -25.96
C ASP A 459 -9.32 -6.13 -27.39
N GLY A 460 -8.30 -5.28 -27.49
CA GLY A 460 -7.85 -4.61 -28.72
C GLY A 460 -6.79 -5.38 -29.52
N LYS A 461 -6.52 -6.66 -29.23
CA LYS A 461 -5.32 -7.41 -29.64
C LYS A 461 -4.86 -7.38 -31.11
N THR A 462 -5.64 -6.92 -32.09
CA THR A 462 -5.17 -6.99 -33.51
C THR A 462 -5.40 -5.76 -34.38
N GLN A 463 -6.03 -4.68 -33.89
CA GLN A 463 -6.65 -3.69 -34.81
C GLN A 463 -6.54 -2.22 -34.34
N LEU A 464 -6.57 -1.97 -33.02
CA LEU A 464 -6.65 -0.62 -32.48
C LEU A 464 -5.27 0.05 -32.39
N THR A 465 -5.22 1.30 -32.88
CA THR A 465 -4.08 2.22 -32.79
C THR A 465 -4.36 3.41 -31.89
N SER A 466 -5.61 3.62 -31.47
CA SER A 466 -5.98 4.66 -30.52
C SER A 466 -7.08 4.13 -29.62
N ILE A 467 -6.84 4.12 -28.32
CA ILE A 467 -7.78 3.68 -27.29
C ILE A 467 -7.89 4.81 -26.28
N THR A 468 -9.11 5.28 -26.05
CA THR A 468 -9.40 6.22 -24.97
C THR A 468 -10.54 5.62 -24.14
N THR A 469 -10.37 5.52 -22.83
CA THR A 469 -11.41 5.13 -21.87
C THR A 469 -11.69 6.28 -20.89
N GLY A 470 -12.47 6.01 -19.85
CA GLY A 470 -13.28 7.00 -19.15
C GLY A 470 -12.72 7.40 -17.78
N SER A 471 -13.56 7.52 -16.77
CA SER A 471 -13.13 7.75 -15.38
C SER A 471 -13.35 6.52 -14.48
N GLY A 472 -13.50 5.34 -15.07
CA GLY A 472 -13.70 4.07 -14.35
C GLY A 472 -12.36 3.35 -14.19
N ASP A 473 -12.32 2.31 -13.36
CA ASP A 473 -11.14 1.44 -13.25
C ASP A 473 -11.07 0.57 -14.51
N ASP A 474 -10.38 1.02 -15.54
CA ASP A 474 -10.47 0.46 -16.89
C ASP A 474 -9.43 -0.65 -17.13
N TRP A 475 -9.77 -1.62 -17.98
CA TRP A 475 -8.88 -2.72 -18.35
C TRP A 475 -8.58 -2.67 -19.84
N VAL A 476 -7.35 -2.36 -20.23
CA VAL A 476 -6.95 -2.30 -21.65
C VAL A 476 -5.92 -3.39 -21.97
N ILE A 477 -6.30 -4.34 -22.83
CA ILE A 477 -5.34 -5.25 -23.48
C ILE A 477 -5.24 -4.89 -24.95
N THR A 478 -4.04 -4.57 -25.42
CA THR A 478 -3.79 -4.38 -26.84
C THR A 478 -2.51 -5.08 -27.26
N ALA A 479 -2.49 -5.55 -28.51
CA ALA A 479 -1.26 -6.01 -29.12
C ALA A 479 -0.80 -5.01 -30.16
N THR A 480 0.50 -4.94 -30.32
CA THR A 480 1.13 -3.90 -31.14
C THR A 480 1.37 -4.40 -32.55
N SER A 481 0.97 -3.57 -33.51
CA SER A 481 1.32 -3.73 -34.92
C SER A 481 2.52 -2.84 -35.25
N ALA A 482 2.98 -2.83 -36.50
CA ALA A 482 4.01 -1.87 -36.94
C ALA A 482 3.55 -0.39 -36.91
N ALA A 483 2.31 -0.10 -36.50
CA ALA A 483 1.71 1.23 -36.41
C ALA A 483 1.99 1.90 -35.05
N HIS A 484 1.68 3.20 -34.97
CA HIS A 484 1.70 3.96 -33.72
C HIS A 484 0.43 3.66 -32.93
N THR A 485 0.55 3.32 -31.65
CA THR A 485 -0.58 3.05 -30.75
C THR A 485 -0.58 4.06 -29.60
N THR A 486 -1.73 4.70 -29.37
CA THR A 486 -1.98 5.57 -28.21
C THR A 486 -3.04 4.94 -27.32
N ILE A 487 -2.81 4.93 -26.02
CA ILE A 487 -3.73 4.46 -24.97
C ILE A 487 -3.88 5.59 -23.97
N THR A 488 -5.11 5.98 -23.66
CA THR A 488 -5.44 6.96 -22.62
C THR A 488 -6.56 6.41 -21.76
N THR A 489 -6.37 6.20 -20.45
CA THR A 489 -7.40 5.55 -19.61
C THR A 489 -8.18 6.46 -18.68
N GLY A 490 -7.64 7.64 -18.34
CA GLY A 490 -8.43 8.73 -17.75
C GLY A 490 -8.22 8.82 -16.23
N GLU A 491 -9.28 8.75 -15.42
CA GLU A 491 -9.12 8.72 -13.95
C GLU A 491 -9.54 7.33 -13.47
N GLY A 492 -8.89 6.76 -12.45
CA GLY A 492 -9.23 5.43 -11.96
C GLY A 492 -8.01 4.55 -11.76
N GLY A 493 -8.17 3.39 -11.13
CA GLY A 493 -7.11 2.40 -10.99
C GLY A 493 -6.99 1.53 -12.23
N ASP A 494 -6.34 2.02 -13.28
CA ASP A 494 -6.38 1.39 -14.60
C ASP A 494 -5.37 0.25 -14.76
N THR A 495 -5.77 -0.81 -15.45
CA THR A 495 -4.87 -1.92 -15.83
C THR A 495 -4.61 -1.91 -17.33
N ILE A 496 -3.38 -1.60 -17.72
CA ILE A 496 -2.96 -1.49 -19.11
C ILE A 496 -1.93 -2.56 -19.41
N ARG A 497 -2.24 -3.46 -20.35
CA ARG A 497 -1.33 -4.49 -20.83
C ARG A 497 -1.08 -4.35 -22.32
N VAL A 498 0.17 -4.08 -22.67
CA VAL A 498 0.63 -3.97 -24.05
C VAL A 498 1.42 -5.23 -24.41
N ASP A 499 0.75 -6.18 -25.05
CA ASP A 499 1.35 -7.43 -25.50
C ASP A 499 2.07 -7.27 -26.84
N ALA A 500 3.06 -8.13 -27.07
CA ALA A 500 3.53 -8.42 -28.42
C ALA A 500 2.66 -9.53 -29.05
N GLU A 501 2.29 -9.36 -30.31
CA GLU A 501 1.71 -10.43 -31.10
C GLU A 501 2.68 -11.64 -31.15
N PRO A 502 2.27 -12.86 -30.75
CA PRO A 502 3.16 -14.02 -30.63
C PRO A 502 3.85 -14.42 -31.95
N GLU A 503 3.41 -13.89 -33.10
CA GLU A 503 4.01 -14.14 -34.42
C GLU A 503 4.89 -12.98 -34.95
N VAL A 504 4.95 -11.83 -34.28
CA VAL A 504 5.76 -10.67 -34.71
C VAL A 504 7.16 -10.76 -34.10
N LYS A 505 8.14 -11.20 -34.90
CA LYS A 505 9.57 -11.27 -34.51
C LYS A 505 10.38 -10.03 -34.85
N ASP A 506 9.83 -9.12 -35.64
CA ASP A 506 10.50 -7.89 -36.06
C ASP A 506 9.92 -6.71 -35.28
N ILE A 507 10.79 -5.93 -34.62
CA ILE A 507 10.43 -4.64 -34.04
C ILE A 507 9.85 -3.77 -35.15
N GLY A 508 8.57 -3.45 -35.05
CA GLY A 508 7.89 -2.57 -35.99
C GLY A 508 8.46 -1.15 -35.90
N SER A 509 8.34 -0.34 -36.95
CA SER A 509 8.75 1.08 -36.91
C SER A 509 7.84 1.98 -36.06
N GLY A 510 6.78 1.43 -35.47
CA GLY A 510 5.76 2.14 -34.69
C GLY A 510 6.22 2.55 -33.30
N SER A 511 5.34 3.27 -32.60
CA SER A 511 5.54 3.70 -31.20
C SER A 511 4.33 3.32 -30.34
N VAL A 512 4.52 3.24 -29.04
CA VAL A 512 3.45 3.13 -28.05
C VAL A 512 3.49 4.33 -27.12
N THR A 513 2.36 4.97 -26.92
CA THR A 513 2.16 6.04 -25.94
C THR A 513 1.04 5.62 -25.00
N VAL A 514 1.32 5.58 -23.71
CA VAL A 514 0.36 5.33 -22.64
C VAL A 514 0.26 6.58 -21.80
N ASP A 515 -0.96 7.01 -21.52
CA ASP A 515 -1.33 8.09 -20.60
C ASP A 515 -2.43 7.52 -19.69
N ALA A 516 -2.06 6.94 -18.55
CA ALA A 516 -3.05 6.28 -17.69
C ALA A 516 -3.95 7.30 -16.98
N GLY A 517 -3.39 8.47 -16.67
CA GLY A 517 -4.04 9.53 -15.92
C GLY A 517 -4.10 9.21 -14.42
N HIS A 518 -4.83 9.99 -13.63
CA HIS A 518 -4.70 9.90 -12.17
C HIS A 518 -5.35 8.61 -11.60
N GLY A 519 -4.73 8.04 -10.56
CA GLY A 519 -5.17 6.82 -9.89
C GLY A 519 -4.03 5.79 -9.75
N ASP A 520 -4.31 4.67 -9.08
CA ASP A 520 -3.30 3.63 -8.84
C ASP A 520 -3.23 2.67 -10.05
N ASN A 521 -2.41 2.99 -11.04
CA ASN A 521 -2.38 2.28 -12.31
C ASN A 521 -1.42 1.08 -12.32
N ARG A 522 -1.74 0.07 -13.14
CA ARG A 522 -0.89 -1.10 -13.41
C ARG A 522 -0.59 -1.18 -14.90
N ILE A 523 0.66 -0.89 -15.27
CA ILE A 523 1.11 -0.82 -16.65
C ILE A 523 2.13 -1.92 -16.94
N SER A 524 1.72 -2.91 -17.74
CA SER A 524 2.55 -4.04 -18.15
C SER A 524 2.92 -3.95 -19.62
N LEU A 525 4.22 -3.81 -19.90
CA LEU A 525 4.74 -3.71 -21.26
C LEU A 525 5.49 -4.99 -21.64
N ARG A 526 5.09 -5.62 -22.76
CA ARG A 526 5.73 -6.81 -23.38
C ARG A 526 6.07 -6.63 -24.86
N ASN A 527 6.07 -5.38 -25.33
CA ASN A 527 6.06 -4.95 -26.73
C ASN A 527 7.46 -4.75 -27.35
N GLY A 528 7.58 -4.97 -28.67
CA GLY A 528 8.74 -4.61 -29.50
C GLY A 528 8.51 -3.36 -30.37
N ALA A 529 7.96 -2.27 -29.83
CA ALA A 529 7.87 -1.00 -30.55
C ALA A 529 9.20 -0.27 -30.54
N LYS A 530 9.40 0.60 -31.52
CA LYS A 530 10.63 1.36 -31.67
C LYS A 530 10.74 2.48 -30.64
N ALA A 531 9.63 3.07 -30.22
CA ALA A 531 9.57 4.12 -29.22
C ALA A 531 8.42 3.86 -28.26
N ILE A 532 8.67 3.98 -26.96
CA ILE A 532 7.67 3.77 -25.90
C ILE A 532 7.69 4.99 -24.97
N SER A 533 6.51 5.53 -24.66
CA SER A 533 6.30 6.60 -23.70
C SER A 533 5.16 6.20 -22.78
N VAL A 534 5.37 6.31 -21.47
CA VAL A 534 4.38 6.06 -20.43
C VAL A 534 4.31 7.30 -19.56
N THR A 535 3.11 7.81 -19.37
CA THR A 535 2.72 8.74 -18.31
C THR A 535 1.70 7.97 -17.47
N ALA A 536 2.04 7.68 -16.22
CA ALA A 536 1.14 6.95 -15.33
C ALA A 536 0.11 7.94 -14.77
N GLY A 537 0.50 8.87 -13.90
CA GLY A 537 -0.39 9.96 -13.45
C GLY A 537 0.02 10.38 -12.05
N ASP A 538 -0.88 10.98 -11.26
CA ASP A 538 -0.65 10.98 -9.81
C ASP A 538 -1.35 9.74 -9.23
N GLY A 539 -0.72 9.02 -8.30
CA GLY A 539 -1.22 7.78 -7.71
C GLY A 539 -0.09 6.79 -7.38
N ASP A 540 -0.43 5.68 -6.72
CA ASP A 540 0.58 4.64 -6.43
C ASP A 540 0.71 3.69 -7.62
N ASP A 541 1.55 4.05 -8.60
CA ASP A 541 1.61 3.34 -9.89
C ASP A 541 2.59 2.16 -9.91
N GLN A 542 2.24 1.12 -10.67
CA GLN A 542 3.10 -0.04 -10.96
C GLN A 542 3.39 -0.16 -12.45
N ILE A 543 4.63 0.10 -12.84
CA ILE A 543 5.08 -0.02 -14.24
C ILE A 543 6.08 -1.17 -14.37
N THR A 544 5.75 -2.18 -15.19
CA THR A 544 6.64 -3.32 -15.47
C THR A 544 7.00 -3.41 -16.94
N VAL A 545 8.30 -3.37 -17.24
CA VAL A 545 8.86 -3.68 -18.56
C VAL A 545 9.46 -5.08 -18.53
N HIS A 546 8.73 -6.04 -19.11
CA HIS A 546 9.05 -7.46 -19.00
C HIS A 546 10.25 -7.91 -19.86
N SER A 547 10.82 -9.05 -19.49
CA SER A 547 11.98 -9.68 -20.10
C SER A 547 11.75 -10.45 -21.40
N ASP A 548 10.61 -10.21 -22.07
CA ASP A 548 10.26 -10.93 -23.28
C ASP A 548 11.22 -10.53 -24.42
N ALA A 549 11.74 -11.51 -25.19
CA ALA A 549 12.78 -11.33 -26.20
C ALA A 549 12.47 -10.29 -27.31
N ILE A 550 11.23 -9.81 -27.36
CA ILE A 550 10.68 -8.89 -28.35
C ILE A 550 11.01 -7.42 -28.00
N PHE A 551 11.36 -7.11 -26.75
CA PHE A 551 11.82 -5.77 -26.33
C PHE A 551 13.22 -5.38 -26.85
N THR A 552 14.01 -6.37 -27.30
CA THR A 552 15.41 -6.17 -27.68
C THR A 552 15.57 -5.34 -28.96
N GLY A 553 15.79 -4.04 -28.83
CA GLY A 553 16.08 -3.12 -29.95
C GLY A 553 15.19 -1.88 -30.07
N ALA A 554 14.34 -1.60 -29.08
CA ALA A 554 13.66 -0.30 -28.96
C ALA A 554 14.68 0.86 -28.96
N GLU A 555 14.39 1.96 -29.66
CA GLU A 555 15.25 3.15 -29.66
C GLU A 555 15.03 4.03 -28.44
N THR A 556 13.77 4.23 -28.01
CA THR A 556 13.47 5.09 -26.84
C THR A 556 12.46 4.45 -25.89
N LEU A 557 12.69 4.62 -24.59
CA LEU A 557 11.76 4.35 -23.50
C LEU A 557 11.70 5.60 -22.62
N THR A 558 10.51 6.11 -22.38
CA THR A 558 10.28 7.20 -21.42
C THR A 558 9.18 6.78 -20.48
N VAL A 559 9.43 6.87 -19.18
CA VAL A 559 8.46 6.60 -18.11
C VAL A 559 8.39 7.84 -17.24
N ASP A 560 7.19 8.35 -17.04
CA ASP A 560 6.86 9.39 -16.09
C ASP A 560 5.77 8.85 -15.17
N ALA A 561 6.12 8.55 -13.93
CA ALA A 561 5.19 7.94 -12.99
C ALA A 561 4.35 8.97 -12.22
N GLY A 562 4.70 10.27 -12.27
CA GLY A 562 4.02 11.35 -11.52
C GLY A 562 4.06 11.18 -10.00
N ASP A 563 3.28 11.93 -9.22
CA ASP A 563 3.41 11.93 -7.74
C ASP A 563 2.74 10.69 -7.10
N GLY A 564 3.34 10.11 -6.06
CA GLY A 564 2.80 8.93 -5.35
C GLY A 564 3.88 7.88 -5.03
N TYR A 565 3.54 6.78 -4.35
CA TYR A 565 4.50 5.68 -4.16
C TYR A 565 4.58 4.83 -5.44
N ASN A 566 5.61 5.04 -6.26
CA ASN A 566 5.72 4.37 -7.55
C ASN A 566 6.67 3.16 -7.53
N LEU A 567 6.25 2.07 -8.15
CA LEU A 567 7.09 0.89 -8.40
C LEU A 567 7.36 0.74 -9.89
N ILE A 568 8.63 0.88 -10.28
CA ILE A 568 9.07 0.67 -11.65
C ILE A 568 10.02 -0.53 -11.71
N GLU A 569 9.62 -1.57 -12.45
CA GLU A 569 10.43 -2.76 -12.71
C GLU A 569 10.88 -2.81 -14.17
N LEU A 570 12.19 -2.64 -14.39
CA LEU A 570 12.79 -2.72 -15.71
C LEU A 570 13.63 -4.00 -15.83
N SER A 571 13.10 -4.98 -16.55
CA SER A 571 13.89 -6.14 -16.94
C SER A 571 14.70 -5.90 -18.23
N HIS A 572 14.26 -5.03 -19.14
CA HIS A 572 14.94 -4.69 -20.41
C HIS A 572 14.85 -3.19 -20.69
N GLY A 573 15.78 -2.66 -21.49
CA GLY A 573 15.89 -1.23 -21.78
C GLY A 573 15.86 -0.90 -23.28
N ALA A 574 15.47 0.33 -23.61
CA ALA A 574 15.65 0.87 -24.95
C ALA A 574 17.07 1.42 -25.14
N GLN A 575 17.45 1.83 -26.35
CA GLN A 575 18.75 2.48 -26.57
C GLN A 575 18.88 3.79 -25.78
N ASP A 576 17.79 4.54 -25.63
CA ASP A 576 17.69 5.74 -24.80
C ASP A 576 16.53 5.60 -23.81
N THR A 577 16.84 5.38 -22.54
CA THR A 577 15.86 5.21 -21.47
C THR A 577 15.85 6.43 -20.54
N ARG A 578 14.66 6.99 -20.30
CA ARG A 578 14.42 8.08 -19.36
C ARG A 578 13.31 7.73 -18.37
N ILE A 579 13.51 8.03 -17.10
CA ILE A 579 12.57 7.72 -16.01
C ILE A 579 12.44 8.94 -15.10
N THR A 580 11.21 9.29 -14.73
CA THR A 580 10.88 10.20 -13.65
C THR A 580 9.86 9.55 -12.73
N THR A 581 10.05 9.61 -11.42
CA THR A 581 9.11 8.99 -10.45
C THR A 581 8.37 9.98 -9.56
N GLY A 582 8.74 11.27 -9.56
CA GLY A 582 7.86 12.32 -9.04
C GLY A 582 8.19 12.74 -7.62
N ALA A 583 7.17 13.05 -6.83
CA ALA A 583 7.29 13.22 -5.38
C ALA A 583 6.82 11.96 -4.64
N ASP A 584 7.20 11.85 -3.37
CA ASP A 584 7.05 10.70 -2.48
C ASP A 584 8.15 9.65 -2.66
N SER A 585 8.12 8.59 -1.84
CA SER A 585 9.20 7.59 -1.79
C SER A 585 8.97 6.52 -2.85
N ASP A 586 9.90 6.36 -3.77
CA ASP A 586 9.74 5.48 -4.93
C ASP A 586 10.67 4.28 -4.92
N LEU A 587 10.32 3.26 -5.71
CA LEU A 587 11.13 2.06 -5.92
C LEU A 587 11.41 1.82 -7.40
N LEU A 588 12.68 1.96 -7.79
CA LEU A 588 13.17 1.64 -9.14
C LEU A 588 14.01 0.37 -9.13
N TRP A 589 13.53 -0.66 -9.82
CA TRP A 589 14.25 -1.93 -10.02
C TRP A 589 14.83 -2.02 -11.42
N ILE A 590 16.14 -2.23 -11.52
CA ILE A 590 16.87 -2.37 -12.79
C ILE A 590 17.62 -3.71 -12.84
N ASP A 591 17.25 -4.54 -13.79
CA ASP A 591 18.01 -5.76 -14.09
C ASP A 591 19.26 -5.48 -14.92
N THR A 592 20.24 -6.40 -14.85
CA THR A 592 21.52 -6.29 -15.58
C THR A 592 21.36 -6.12 -17.09
N ALA A 593 20.30 -6.69 -17.68
CA ALA A 593 20.07 -6.60 -19.12
C ALA A 593 19.87 -5.16 -19.59
N VAL A 594 19.07 -4.36 -18.85
CA VAL A 594 18.84 -2.92 -19.11
C VAL A 594 20.17 -2.18 -19.26
N LEU A 595 21.11 -2.47 -18.36
CA LEU A 595 22.42 -1.84 -18.30
C LEU A 595 23.33 -2.22 -19.48
N THR A 596 23.12 -3.38 -20.09
CA THR A 596 23.91 -3.83 -21.25
C THR A 596 23.27 -3.47 -22.59
N GLU A 597 21.96 -3.23 -22.62
CA GLU A 597 21.18 -2.95 -23.83
C GLU A 597 21.12 -1.45 -24.16
N THR A 598 21.11 -0.61 -23.12
CA THR A 598 21.00 0.85 -23.21
C THR A 598 22.30 1.49 -23.69
N LYS A 599 22.19 2.61 -24.43
CA LYS A 599 23.31 3.53 -24.70
C LYS A 599 23.28 4.71 -23.75
N THR A 600 22.08 5.22 -23.48
CA THR A 600 21.78 6.26 -22.51
C THR A 600 20.72 5.77 -21.53
N LEU A 601 20.97 5.99 -20.23
CA LEU A 601 20.01 5.75 -19.16
C LEU A 601 20.01 6.96 -18.23
N HIS A 602 18.88 7.62 -18.07
CA HIS A 602 18.72 8.72 -17.12
C HIS A 602 17.48 8.46 -16.27
N ALA A 603 17.63 8.45 -14.95
CA ALA A 603 16.50 8.43 -14.02
C ALA A 603 16.62 9.58 -13.03
N ASN A 604 15.49 10.17 -12.68
CA ASN A 604 15.35 11.13 -11.60
C ASN A 604 14.21 10.63 -10.71
N LEU A 605 14.51 10.27 -9.47
CA LEU A 605 13.53 9.67 -8.59
C LEU A 605 12.64 10.78 -8.00
N GLY A 606 13.22 11.72 -7.26
CA GLY A 606 12.67 13.06 -7.14
C GLY A 606 12.72 13.61 -5.74
N ALA A 607 11.62 13.55 -4.99
CA ALA A 607 11.60 14.02 -3.60
C ALA A 607 10.91 12.99 -2.73
N GLY A 608 11.61 12.45 -1.74
CA GLY A 608 11.14 11.33 -0.94
C GLY A 608 12.33 10.46 -0.56
N SER A 609 12.12 9.38 0.19
CA SER A 609 13.18 8.42 0.50
C SER A 609 13.15 7.29 -0.52
N ASP A 610 13.84 7.50 -1.63
CA ASP A 610 13.79 6.66 -2.82
C ASP A 610 14.75 5.47 -2.72
N GLN A 611 14.36 4.37 -3.35
CA GLN A 611 15.15 3.16 -3.40
C GLN A 611 15.44 2.73 -4.84
N LEU A 612 16.73 2.63 -5.18
CA LEU A 612 17.23 2.05 -6.42
C LEU A 612 17.75 0.63 -6.17
N ASN A 613 17.07 -0.37 -6.72
CA ASN A 613 17.53 -1.75 -6.71
C ASN A 613 18.22 -2.12 -8.03
N MET A 614 19.48 -2.52 -7.97
CA MET A 614 20.22 -3.00 -9.14
C MET A 614 20.75 -4.42 -8.93
N GLN A 615 20.28 -5.37 -9.74
CA GLN A 615 20.63 -6.80 -9.60
C GLN A 615 21.82 -7.19 -10.50
N ASN A 616 22.78 -7.95 -9.95
CA ASN A 616 23.94 -8.55 -10.64
C ASN A 616 24.77 -7.57 -11.49
N VAL A 617 25.03 -6.36 -10.98
CA VAL A 617 25.70 -5.28 -11.72
C VAL A 617 27.21 -5.48 -11.82
N ASP A 618 27.72 -5.47 -13.05
CA ASP A 618 29.14 -5.24 -13.37
C ASP A 618 29.32 -3.83 -13.93
N PHE A 619 29.87 -2.91 -13.12
CA PHE A 619 30.05 -1.50 -13.53
C PHE A 619 31.05 -1.33 -14.68
N ALA A 620 31.88 -2.34 -14.97
CA ALA A 620 32.80 -2.31 -16.11
C ALA A 620 32.09 -2.51 -17.47
N GLY A 621 30.86 -3.05 -17.47
CA GLY A 621 30.06 -3.36 -18.66
C GLY A 621 28.94 -2.38 -18.98
N LEU A 622 28.88 -1.23 -18.28
CA LEU A 622 27.77 -0.28 -18.34
C LEU A 622 27.75 0.60 -19.61
N PRO A 623 26.62 1.30 -19.87
CA PRO A 623 26.47 2.17 -21.03
C PRO A 623 27.51 3.29 -21.03
N ALA A 624 27.78 3.84 -22.22
CA ALA A 624 28.73 4.95 -22.38
C ALA A 624 28.31 6.21 -21.61
N THR A 625 27.02 6.36 -21.31
CA THR A 625 26.42 7.51 -20.64
C THR A 625 25.23 7.05 -19.82
N TRP A 626 25.29 7.16 -18.50
CA TRP A 626 24.14 6.90 -17.64
C TRP A 626 24.20 7.78 -16.38
N SER A 627 23.05 8.08 -15.76
CA SER A 627 22.98 8.73 -14.46
C SER A 627 21.65 8.42 -13.80
N ILE A 628 21.65 8.25 -12.48
CA ILE A 628 20.43 8.14 -11.67
C ILE A 628 20.59 9.13 -10.53
N ASP A 629 19.63 10.03 -10.41
CA ASP A 629 19.57 11.04 -9.37
C ASP A 629 18.40 10.68 -8.45
N ALA A 630 18.65 10.53 -7.15
CA ALA A 630 17.57 10.38 -6.18
C ALA A 630 16.82 11.70 -5.98
N GLY A 631 17.46 12.83 -6.30
CA GLY A 631 16.93 14.16 -6.05
C GLY A 631 17.37 14.72 -4.70
N GLU A 632 16.87 15.89 -4.32
CA GLU A 632 17.25 16.54 -3.06
C GLU A 632 16.03 17.10 -2.34
N SER A 633 15.72 16.55 -1.16
CA SER A 633 14.83 17.19 -0.19
C SER A 633 15.31 16.97 1.26
N GLN A 634 14.85 17.86 2.16
CA GLN A 634 15.40 17.90 3.53
C GLN A 634 14.82 16.78 4.40
N GLY A 635 15.68 15.86 4.82
CA GLY A 635 15.33 14.80 5.77
C GLY A 635 15.01 13.47 5.11
N ASP A 636 15.19 13.37 3.80
CA ASP A 636 15.06 12.13 3.04
C ASP A 636 16.30 11.25 3.22
N MET A 637 16.14 9.95 3.05
CA MET A 637 17.22 8.97 3.07
C MET A 637 17.13 8.07 1.86
N ASP A 638 17.91 8.38 0.84
CA ASP A 638 17.88 7.67 -0.43
C ASP A 638 18.84 6.49 -0.42
N ALA A 639 18.36 5.34 -0.89
CA ALA A 639 19.10 4.09 -0.86
C ALA A 639 19.35 3.53 -2.26
N VAL A 640 20.60 3.19 -2.55
CA VAL A 640 20.92 2.27 -3.65
C VAL A 640 21.28 0.91 -3.08
N VAL A 641 20.56 -0.13 -3.49
CA VAL A 641 20.81 -1.52 -3.13
C VAL A 641 21.35 -2.27 -4.33
N LEU A 642 22.57 -2.78 -4.18
CA LEU A 642 23.22 -3.61 -5.18
C LEU A 642 23.08 -5.09 -4.80
N GLY A 643 22.39 -5.86 -5.64
CA GLY A 643 22.48 -7.31 -5.65
C GLY A 643 23.85 -7.71 -6.19
N ALA A 644 24.85 -7.80 -5.32
CA ALA A 644 26.24 -7.66 -5.71
C ALA A 644 26.88 -8.90 -6.38
N GLY A 645 26.10 -9.93 -6.71
CA GLY A 645 26.59 -11.14 -7.39
C GLY A 645 27.58 -11.93 -6.54
N THR A 646 28.66 -12.44 -7.14
CA THR A 646 29.80 -13.06 -6.42
C THR A 646 30.70 -11.98 -5.81
N GLY A 647 31.32 -12.25 -4.66
CA GLY A 647 32.16 -11.31 -3.93
C GLY A 647 33.20 -10.62 -4.80
N ARG A 648 33.39 -9.31 -4.58
CA ARG A 648 34.21 -8.46 -5.44
C ARG A 648 35.00 -7.42 -4.67
N THR A 649 36.18 -7.12 -5.20
CA THR A 649 37.00 -5.98 -4.78
C THR A 649 36.61 -4.78 -5.64
N PHE A 650 36.25 -3.66 -5.01
CA PHE A 650 35.82 -2.49 -5.76
C PHE A 650 36.97 -1.93 -6.60
N ALA A 651 36.74 -1.87 -7.92
CA ALA A 651 37.65 -1.28 -8.89
C ALA A 651 37.36 0.21 -9.08
N ALA A 652 38.23 0.92 -9.80
CA ALA A 652 38.04 2.36 -10.04
C ALA A 652 36.71 2.71 -10.71
N ALA A 653 36.21 1.85 -11.60
CA ALA A 653 34.93 2.04 -12.28
C ALA A 653 33.74 1.98 -11.30
N ASP A 654 33.83 1.17 -10.26
CA ASP A 654 32.77 1.01 -9.26
C ASP A 654 32.57 2.28 -8.46
N TYR A 655 33.68 2.89 -8.02
CA TYR A 655 33.64 4.17 -7.31
C TYR A 655 33.12 5.30 -8.19
N VAL A 656 33.53 5.35 -9.47
CA VAL A 656 33.02 6.34 -10.42
C VAL A 656 31.51 6.17 -10.59
N ALA A 657 31.04 4.95 -10.77
CA ALA A 657 29.61 4.67 -10.87
C ALA A 657 28.84 5.14 -9.63
N LEU A 658 29.31 4.76 -8.44
CA LEU A 658 28.65 5.07 -7.18
C LEU A 658 28.72 6.55 -6.78
N THR A 659 29.68 7.33 -7.28
CA THR A 659 29.86 8.74 -6.84
C THR A 659 29.65 9.79 -7.92
N GLU A 660 29.74 9.42 -9.20
CA GLU A 660 29.54 10.35 -10.32
C GLU A 660 28.23 10.06 -11.07
N ASN A 661 27.84 8.79 -11.21
CA ASN A 661 26.64 8.39 -11.94
C ASN A 661 25.40 8.25 -11.04
N LEU A 662 25.59 7.85 -9.78
CA LEU A 662 24.54 7.86 -8.76
C LEU A 662 24.69 9.12 -7.91
N GLN A 663 23.65 9.95 -7.88
CA GLN A 663 23.63 11.24 -7.18
C GLN A 663 22.46 11.26 -6.20
N GLY A 664 22.63 11.97 -5.08
CA GLY A 664 21.59 12.09 -4.06
C GLY A 664 21.39 10.87 -3.15
N PHE A 665 22.22 9.82 -3.24
CA PHE A 665 22.07 8.64 -2.37
C PHE A 665 22.94 8.72 -1.11
N GLU A 666 22.32 8.63 0.07
CA GLU A 666 23.01 8.57 1.37
C GLU A 666 23.31 7.13 1.82
N ILE A 667 22.55 6.14 1.35
CA ILE A 667 22.67 4.74 1.77
C ILE A 667 23.13 3.86 0.61
N LEU A 668 24.24 3.13 0.82
CA LEU A 668 24.68 2.05 -0.06
C LEU A 668 24.39 0.70 0.58
N GLY A 669 23.39 -0.02 0.08
CA GLY A 669 23.10 -1.40 0.45
C GLY A 669 23.85 -2.40 -0.45
N LEU A 670 24.50 -3.39 0.17
CA LEU A 670 25.16 -4.49 -0.52
C LEU A 670 24.55 -5.81 -0.06
N LEU A 671 23.84 -6.46 -0.98
CA LEU A 671 23.08 -7.68 -0.69
C LEU A 671 23.89 -8.92 -1.11
N ASP A 672 24.25 -9.75 -0.12
CA ASP A 672 24.78 -11.10 -0.28
C ASP A 672 23.66 -12.12 0.01
N TYR A 673 23.21 -12.83 -1.03
CA TYR A 673 22.17 -13.85 -0.95
C TYR A 673 22.62 -15.16 -0.26
N GLY A 674 23.31 -15.06 0.88
CA GLY A 674 23.76 -16.18 1.70
C GLY A 674 24.87 -17.02 1.07
N LYS A 675 25.71 -16.42 0.22
CA LYS A 675 26.80 -17.14 -0.46
C LYS A 675 28.14 -17.06 0.27
N GLY A 676 28.25 -16.25 1.32
CA GLY A 676 29.49 -16.12 2.11
C GLY A 676 30.57 -15.40 1.34
N GLU A 677 30.18 -14.34 0.62
CA GLU A 677 31.03 -13.68 -0.36
C GLU A 677 31.95 -12.63 0.28
N THR A 678 33.12 -12.38 -0.31
CA THR A 678 34.06 -11.37 0.22
C THR A 678 33.98 -10.05 -0.54
N PHE A 679 33.79 -8.94 0.19
CA PHE A 679 33.83 -7.57 -0.33
C PHE A 679 35.07 -6.84 0.17
N ASN A 680 35.76 -6.13 -0.72
CA ASN A 680 36.90 -5.27 -0.36
C ASN A 680 36.64 -3.85 -0.84
N ILE A 681 36.55 -2.90 0.10
CA ILE A 681 36.07 -1.54 -0.14
C ILE A 681 37.01 -0.53 0.56
N ASP A 682 37.53 0.42 -0.20
CA ASP A 682 38.06 1.69 0.30
C ASP A 682 36.89 2.69 0.50
N ALA A 683 36.44 2.86 1.74
CA ALA A 683 35.28 3.66 2.10
C ALA A 683 35.50 5.17 1.88
N SER A 684 36.76 5.63 1.90
CA SER A 684 37.10 7.05 1.63
C SER A 684 36.72 7.51 0.22
N ARG A 685 36.51 6.56 -0.69
CA ARG A 685 36.14 6.79 -2.09
C ARG A 685 34.65 6.73 -2.34
N LEU A 686 33.83 6.45 -1.32
CA LEU A 686 32.37 6.46 -1.36
C LEU A 686 31.85 7.78 -0.78
N THR A 687 32.30 8.89 -1.37
CA THR A 687 31.89 10.23 -0.94
C THR A 687 30.42 10.47 -1.28
N GLY A 688 29.63 10.96 -0.32
CA GLY A 688 28.18 11.17 -0.46
C GLY A 688 27.36 10.19 0.38
N TYR A 689 27.88 8.96 0.59
CA TYR A 689 27.22 7.97 1.42
C TYR A 689 27.46 8.22 2.90
N GLU A 690 26.38 8.37 3.67
CA GLU A 690 26.37 8.43 5.12
C GLU A 690 26.35 7.03 5.75
N MET A 691 25.73 6.06 5.07
CA MET A 691 25.66 4.66 5.51
C MET A 691 26.10 3.67 4.43
N ILE A 692 26.86 2.65 4.84
CA ILE A 692 27.15 1.47 4.04
C ILE A 692 26.55 0.27 4.77
N ALA A 693 25.49 -0.32 4.20
CA ALA A 693 24.78 -1.44 4.77
C ALA A 693 25.14 -2.75 4.05
N PHE A 694 25.37 -3.80 4.81
CA PHE A 694 25.64 -5.15 4.32
C PHE A 694 24.53 -6.07 4.79
N ILE A 695 23.90 -6.79 3.86
CA ILE A 695 22.82 -7.72 4.17
C ILE A 695 23.26 -9.09 3.68
N GLY A 696 23.51 -10.02 4.62
CA GLY A 696 23.91 -11.39 4.32
C GLY A 696 25.18 -11.86 5.03
N ALA A 697 25.61 -13.09 4.71
CA ALA A 697 26.61 -13.82 5.50
C ALA A 697 28.07 -13.71 5.03
N GLY A 698 28.42 -12.61 4.37
CA GLY A 698 29.73 -12.40 3.74
C GLY A 698 30.86 -11.98 4.69
N THR A 699 32.04 -11.78 4.09
CA THR A 699 33.18 -11.10 4.71
C THR A 699 33.34 -9.71 4.11
N TYR A 700 33.21 -8.67 4.94
CA TYR A 700 33.19 -7.28 4.51
C TYR A 700 34.44 -6.55 5.00
N ASN A 701 35.39 -6.28 4.09
CA ASN A 701 36.64 -5.60 4.40
C ASN A 701 36.56 -4.13 3.99
N LEU A 702 36.46 -3.24 4.97
CA LEU A 702 36.41 -1.79 4.79
C LEU A 702 37.69 -1.15 5.27
N THR A 703 38.31 -0.35 4.41
CA THR A 703 39.51 0.43 4.71
C THR A 703 39.22 1.92 4.55
N GLN A 704 39.94 2.75 5.29
CA GLN A 704 39.77 4.20 5.27
C GLN A 704 38.34 4.66 5.60
N VAL A 705 37.71 3.99 6.56
CA VAL A 705 36.42 4.46 7.11
C VAL A 705 36.65 5.76 7.87
N THR A 706 35.79 6.73 7.59
CA THR A 706 35.84 8.07 8.20
C THR A 706 34.60 8.26 9.06
N ASP A 707 33.60 8.97 8.55
CA ASP A 707 32.40 9.35 9.31
C ASP A 707 31.18 8.47 8.95
N GLN A 708 31.35 7.50 8.04
CA GLN A 708 30.27 6.60 7.63
C GLN A 708 29.78 5.71 8.77
N VAL A 709 28.46 5.48 8.81
CA VAL A 709 27.84 4.44 9.62
C VAL A 709 27.86 3.12 8.85
N ILE A 710 28.30 2.05 9.48
CA ILE A 710 28.33 0.71 8.87
C ILE A 710 27.16 -0.12 9.41
N GLY A 711 26.21 -0.46 8.56
CA GLY A 711 25.11 -1.37 8.89
C GLY A 711 25.47 -2.80 8.52
N ILE A 712 25.14 -3.77 9.36
CA ILE A 712 25.21 -5.19 9.01
C ILE A 712 23.94 -5.91 9.49
N GLU A 713 23.39 -6.72 8.60
CA GLU A 713 22.23 -7.57 8.84
C GLU A 713 22.57 -9.02 8.47
N TRP A 714 22.19 -9.97 9.35
CA TRP A 714 22.56 -11.40 9.33
C TRP A 714 24.03 -11.69 9.71
N SER A 715 24.34 -12.96 9.98
CA SER A 715 25.65 -13.40 10.49
C SER A 715 26.77 -13.25 9.46
N GLY A 716 27.77 -12.40 9.69
CA GLY A 716 28.94 -12.27 8.81
C GLY A 716 30.19 -11.78 9.54
N THR A 717 31.27 -11.60 8.78
CA THR A 717 32.53 -11.03 9.31
C THR A 717 32.73 -9.62 8.78
N LEU A 718 32.88 -8.64 9.67
CA LEU A 718 33.10 -7.23 9.36
C LEU A 718 34.50 -6.80 9.82
N ASN A 719 35.38 -6.50 8.86
CA ASN A 719 36.72 -6.00 9.11
C ASN A 719 36.79 -4.51 8.77
N ILE A 720 37.06 -3.65 9.74
CA ILE A 720 37.01 -2.18 9.58
C ILE A 720 38.34 -1.53 9.98
N ASN A 721 38.89 -0.69 9.13
CA ASN A 721 40.10 0.08 9.42
C ASN A 721 39.90 1.57 9.17
N ALA A 722 40.18 2.41 10.17
CA ALA A 722 40.04 3.87 10.12
C ALA A 722 41.13 4.62 9.30
N GLY A 723 41.64 3.99 8.24
CA GLY A 723 42.57 4.61 7.28
C GLY A 723 43.92 5.00 7.84
N GLY A 724 44.35 4.35 8.92
CA GLY A 724 45.61 4.66 9.60
C GLY A 724 45.59 5.93 10.45
N ASN A 725 44.41 6.54 10.70
CA ASN A 725 44.24 7.57 11.72
C ASN A 725 43.75 6.93 13.04
N PRO A 726 44.63 6.69 14.03
CA PRO A 726 44.27 6.03 15.30
C PRO A 726 43.46 6.92 16.26
N ALA A 727 42.99 8.08 15.80
CA ALA A 727 42.12 9.00 16.53
C ALA A 727 40.68 9.05 15.97
N GLN A 728 40.39 8.32 14.88
CA GLN A 728 39.07 8.29 14.26
C GLN A 728 38.16 7.29 14.99
N ASP A 729 36.93 7.72 15.28
CA ASP A 729 35.89 6.85 15.84
C ASP A 729 35.13 6.16 14.71
N LEU A 730 34.64 4.94 14.96
CA LEU A 730 33.92 4.09 14.02
C LEU A 730 32.49 3.89 14.53
N ASN A 731 31.50 3.88 13.62
CA ASN A 731 30.09 3.72 13.97
C ASN A 731 29.52 2.48 13.26
N VAL A 732 28.97 1.54 14.03
CA VAL A 732 28.40 0.29 13.50
C VAL A 732 27.00 0.07 14.04
N ILE A 733 26.11 -0.44 13.19
CA ILE A 733 24.79 -0.91 13.60
C ILE A 733 24.64 -2.36 13.13
N VAL A 734 24.28 -3.25 14.04
CA VAL A 734 24.07 -4.68 13.81
C VAL A 734 22.60 -5.01 14.00
N TYR A 735 22.01 -5.70 13.04
CA TYR A 735 20.62 -6.15 13.04
C TYR A 735 20.54 -7.67 12.85
N ASP A 736 19.69 -8.32 13.63
CA ASP A 736 19.15 -9.68 13.36
C ASP A 736 20.20 -10.68 12.84
N THR A 737 21.21 -10.97 13.67
CA THR A 737 22.22 -11.96 13.29
C THR A 737 21.59 -13.35 13.21
N ALA A 738 22.05 -14.21 12.29
CA ALA A 738 21.63 -15.60 12.29
C ALA A 738 22.35 -16.36 13.43
N VAL A 739 22.14 -17.67 13.54
CA VAL A 739 22.59 -18.52 14.67
C VAL A 739 24.10 -18.46 14.95
N GLU A 740 24.93 -18.02 13.98
CA GLU A 740 26.40 -18.03 14.10
C GLU A 740 26.99 -16.71 14.63
N GLY A 741 26.17 -15.68 14.92
CA GLY A 741 26.65 -14.37 15.38
C GLY A 741 27.38 -13.55 14.31
N THR A 742 27.94 -12.39 14.68
CA THR A 742 28.70 -11.47 13.79
C THR A 742 30.07 -11.17 14.37
N ASP A 743 31.12 -11.38 13.59
CA ASP A 743 32.49 -11.07 13.97
C ASP A 743 32.86 -9.66 13.50
N ILE A 744 33.25 -8.76 14.42
CA ILE A 744 33.71 -7.40 14.10
C ILE A 744 35.19 -7.26 14.49
N THR A 745 36.07 -7.16 13.50
CA THR A 745 37.48 -6.77 13.73
C THR A 745 37.68 -5.31 13.34
N ALA A 746 37.95 -4.44 14.31
CA ALA A 746 38.06 -3.00 14.08
C ALA A 746 39.44 -2.42 14.48
N THR A 747 39.97 -1.50 13.67
CA THR A 747 41.18 -0.72 13.98
C THR A 747 40.85 0.77 13.96
N GLY A 748 40.89 1.43 15.12
CA GLY A 748 40.45 2.82 15.28
C GLY A 748 40.67 3.35 16.70
N ASN A 749 40.01 4.45 17.05
CA ASN A 749 40.06 5.00 18.41
C ASN A 749 38.94 4.46 19.28
N THR A 750 37.69 4.80 18.93
CA THR A 750 36.48 4.32 19.60
C THR A 750 35.61 3.57 18.61
N LEU A 751 35.05 2.43 19.00
CA LEU A 751 33.97 1.77 18.25
C LEU A 751 32.64 2.05 18.96
N ASN A 752 31.79 2.86 18.33
CA ASN A 752 30.40 3.04 18.75
C ASN A 752 29.55 2.02 18.01
N MET A 753 28.82 1.18 18.75
CA MET A 753 27.96 0.16 18.17
C MET A 753 26.56 0.14 18.76
N ALA A 754 25.58 -0.15 17.92
CA ALA A 754 24.23 -0.51 18.32
C ALA A 754 23.93 -1.94 17.84
N VAL A 755 23.47 -2.80 18.74
CA VAL A 755 23.13 -4.21 18.43
C VAL A 755 21.64 -4.40 18.70
N MET A 756 20.89 -4.74 17.66
CA MET A 756 19.42 -4.86 17.69
C MET A 756 18.99 -6.27 17.31
N ALA A 757 18.32 -6.94 18.24
CA ALA A 757 17.74 -8.27 18.07
C ALA A 757 16.21 -8.14 17.93
N ASN A 758 15.70 -7.96 16.70
CA ASN A 758 14.28 -7.74 16.41
C ASN A 758 13.52 -9.03 16.06
N ALA A 759 14.15 -9.92 15.29
CA ALA A 759 13.59 -11.17 14.79
C ALA A 759 14.46 -12.40 15.12
N HIS A 760 15.75 -12.18 15.41
CA HIS A 760 16.70 -13.20 15.80
C HIS A 760 17.63 -12.69 16.91
N ASN A 761 18.20 -13.59 17.69
CA ASN A 761 19.31 -13.27 18.59
C ASN A 761 20.42 -12.57 17.80
N SER A 762 20.97 -11.51 18.36
CA SER A 762 22.04 -10.73 17.75
C SER A 762 23.29 -10.81 18.59
N GLU A 763 24.19 -11.73 18.24
CA GLU A 763 25.45 -11.97 18.94
C GLU A 763 26.61 -11.30 18.18
N VAL A 764 27.44 -10.52 18.89
CA VAL A 764 28.55 -9.78 18.28
C VAL A 764 29.86 -10.06 19.01
N TYR A 765 30.86 -10.57 18.28
CA TYR A 765 32.22 -10.78 18.79
C TYR A 765 33.12 -9.65 18.32
N VAL A 766 33.80 -8.98 19.26
CA VAL A 766 34.62 -7.80 18.95
C VAL A 766 36.11 -8.12 19.09
N ALA A 767 36.88 -7.77 18.06
CA ALA A 767 38.33 -7.91 18.01
C ALA A 767 39.00 -6.67 17.38
N GLY A 768 40.33 -6.62 17.42
CA GLY A 768 41.15 -5.63 16.73
C GLY A 768 41.96 -4.72 17.64
N ASP A 769 42.25 -3.49 17.19
CA ASP A 769 43.09 -2.50 17.88
C ASP A 769 42.29 -1.21 18.10
N LEU A 770 41.69 -1.11 19.28
CA LEU A 770 40.81 -0.02 19.73
C LEU A 770 41.29 0.52 21.08
N LYS A 771 40.93 1.76 21.41
CA LYS A 771 41.09 2.31 22.77
C LYS A 771 39.80 2.28 23.58
N ALA A 772 38.65 2.37 22.92
CA ALA A 772 37.36 2.39 23.58
C ALA A 772 36.28 1.68 22.76
N VAL A 773 35.28 1.10 23.43
CA VAL A 773 34.05 0.59 22.81
C VAL A 773 32.85 1.12 23.58
N ASN A 774 31.86 1.64 22.85
CA ASN A 774 30.56 2.05 23.38
C ASN A 774 29.48 1.22 22.69
N ALA A 775 28.77 0.36 23.42
CA ALA A 775 27.76 -0.54 22.89
C ALA A 775 26.36 -0.24 23.46
N THR A 776 25.38 -0.08 22.59
CA THR A 776 23.95 0.00 22.98
C THR A 776 23.24 -1.26 22.51
N LEU A 777 22.69 -2.03 23.44
CA LEU A 777 22.07 -3.32 23.19
C LEU A 777 20.54 -3.20 23.28
N ARG A 778 19.83 -3.77 22.31
CA ARG A 778 18.37 -3.78 22.28
C ARG A 778 17.84 -5.18 21.98
N SER A 779 17.53 -5.91 23.05
CA SER A 779 16.76 -7.16 22.98
C SER A 779 15.27 -6.87 22.82
N THR A 780 14.54 -7.73 22.12
CA THR A 780 13.09 -7.58 21.92
C THR A 780 12.32 -8.86 22.30
N PRO A 781 11.17 -8.73 22.98
CA PRO A 781 10.28 -9.86 23.21
C PRO A 781 9.51 -10.19 21.91
N ASP A 782 9.51 -11.47 21.52
CA ASP A 782 8.68 -11.98 20.43
C ASP A 782 7.24 -12.17 20.94
N THR A 783 6.35 -11.26 20.53
CA THR A 783 4.95 -11.29 20.96
C THR A 783 4.13 -12.39 20.30
N ASP A 784 4.62 -13.01 19.22
CA ASP A 784 3.88 -13.97 18.40
C ASP A 784 4.30 -15.42 18.68
N ALA A 785 5.57 -15.66 19.05
CA ALA A 785 6.11 -16.97 19.40
C ALA A 785 6.30 -17.21 20.92
N GLY A 786 6.26 -16.15 21.74
CA GLY A 786 6.65 -16.23 23.14
C GLY A 786 8.16 -16.46 23.34
N GLU A 787 8.95 -16.17 22.30
CA GLU A 787 10.41 -16.21 22.30
C GLU A 787 10.98 -14.84 22.71
N PHE A 788 12.26 -14.78 23.10
CA PHE A 788 12.94 -13.54 23.47
C PHE A 788 14.21 -13.44 22.64
N HIS A 789 14.32 -12.40 21.81
CA HIS A 789 15.47 -12.19 20.94
C HIS A 789 16.50 -11.35 21.69
N GLU A 790 17.61 -11.96 22.06
CA GLU A 790 18.65 -11.31 22.87
C GLU A 790 19.71 -10.61 22.00
N ALA A 791 20.03 -9.37 22.34
CA ALA A 791 21.20 -8.68 21.81
C ALA A 791 22.39 -8.90 22.77
N ALA A 792 23.47 -9.49 22.28
CA ALA A 792 24.65 -9.87 23.05
C ALA A 792 25.95 -9.37 22.42
N VAL A 793 26.91 -8.98 23.26
CA VAL A 793 28.26 -8.59 22.82
C VAL A 793 29.33 -9.30 23.65
N TYR A 794 30.38 -9.75 22.96
CA TYR A 794 31.47 -10.55 23.51
C TYR A 794 32.81 -9.85 23.27
N PHE A 795 33.60 -9.73 24.33
CA PHE A 795 34.95 -9.17 24.31
C PHE A 795 35.93 -10.16 24.91
N ASP A 796 36.95 -10.50 24.13
CA ASP A 796 38.10 -11.28 24.59
C ASP A 796 39.37 -10.40 24.48
N ILE A 797 39.89 -9.96 25.63
CA ILE A 797 40.91 -8.93 25.74
C ILE A 797 42.23 -9.54 26.16
N ASN A 798 43.26 -9.31 25.35
CA ASN A 798 44.65 -9.75 25.57
C ASN A 798 44.90 -11.28 25.56
N HIS A 799 44.05 -12.08 24.90
CA HIS A 799 44.26 -13.51 24.67
C HIS A 799 45.22 -13.80 23.49
N GLU A 800 46.02 -14.87 23.53
CA GLU A 800 47.08 -15.17 22.55
C GLU A 800 46.55 -15.28 21.08
N GLY A 801 47.00 -14.39 20.19
CA GLY A 801 46.64 -14.36 18.76
C GLY A 801 47.07 -13.07 18.03
N ASP A 802 46.84 -12.97 16.71
CA ASP A 802 46.94 -11.70 15.95
C ASP A 802 45.57 -10.97 16.03
N GLY A 803 45.52 -9.68 16.39
CA GLY A 803 44.27 -8.89 16.39
C GLY A 803 43.58 -8.70 17.74
N VAL A 804 44.35 -8.77 18.82
CA VAL A 804 43.86 -8.79 20.20
C VAL A 804 43.60 -7.37 20.71
N LEU A 805 42.49 -7.16 21.44
CA LEU A 805 42.08 -5.88 22.06
C LEU A 805 43.03 -5.36 23.17
N ALA A 806 44.33 -5.66 23.09
CA ALA A 806 45.34 -5.39 24.11
C ALA A 806 45.46 -3.91 24.51
N ASN A 807 45.15 -2.99 23.59
CA ASN A 807 45.17 -1.53 23.82
C ASN A 807 43.83 -0.95 24.30
N LEU A 808 42.78 -1.77 24.46
CA LEU A 808 41.46 -1.33 24.88
C LEU A 808 41.52 -0.85 26.33
N GLN A 809 41.11 0.40 26.57
CA GLN A 809 41.18 1.06 27.88
C GLN A 809 39.82 1.19 28.54
N SER A 810 38.75 1.31 27.75
CA SER A 810 37.40 1.50 28.28
C SER A 810 36.32 0.79 27.47
N ILE A 811 35.37 0.17 28.16
CA ILE A 811 34.13 -0.37 27.59
C ILE A 811 32.96 0.32 28.28
N GLN A 812 32.00 0.81 27.50
CA GLN A 812 30.69 1.24 27.99
C GLN A 812 29.61 0.39 27.32
N VAL A 813 28.70 -0.19 28.10
CA VAL A 813 27.57 -0.98 27.59
C VAL A 813 26.27 -0.50 28.25
N ALA A 814 25.22 -0.30 27.46
CA ALA A 814 23.91 0.12 27.95
C ALA A 814 22.77 -0.54 27.17
N GLY A 815 21.55 -0.52 27.74
CA GLY A 815 20.34 -1.05 27.10
C GLY A 815 19.81 -2.32 27.74
N THR A 816 19.17 -3.19 26.94
CA THR A 816 18.36 -4.34 27.42
C THR A 816 18.96 -5.70 27.03
N GLY A 817 20.27 -5.77 26.80
CA GLY A 817 20.96 -6.99 26.34
C GLY A 817 22.03 -7.50 27.29
N PHE A 818 22.85 -8.43 26.79
CA PHE A 818 23.88 -9.15 27.53
C PHE A 818 25.29 -8.75 27.08
N ALA A 819 26.22 -8.64 28.02
CA ALA A 819 27.64 -8.43 27.74
C ALA A 819 28.51 -9.48 28.43
N TYR A 820 29.43 -10.08 27.67
CA TYR A 820 30.48 -10.95 28.18
C TYR A 820 31.84 -10.31 27.93
N ILE A 821 32.64 -10.13 28.98
CA ILE A 821 33.94 -9.48 28.90
C ILE A 821 34.96 -10.34 29.66
N GLU A 822 35.98 -10.80 28.95
CA GLU A 822 37.14 -11.49 29.52
C GLU A 822 38.40 -10.63 29.31
N ASN A 823 39.09 -10.32 30.42
CA ASN A 823 40.28 -9.46 30.45
C ASN A 823 41.48 -10.23 30.96
N HIS A 824 42.27 -10.76 30.03
CA HIS A 824 43.45 -11.55 30.34
C HIS A 824 44.62 -10.70 30.83
N ALA A 825 45.56 -11.36 31.52
CA ALA A 825 46.74 -10.72 32.07
C ALA A 825 47.53 -9.93 31.01
N GLY A 826 47.82 -8.65 31.29
CA GLY A 826 48.58 -7.77 30.39
C GLY A 826 47.73 -6.83 29.51
N GLY A 827 46.40 -6.92 29.58
CA GLY A 827 45.49 -5.96 28.94
C GLY A 827 45.60 -4.53 29.49
N ALA A 828 45.14 -3.55 28.71
CA ALA A 828 45.14 -2.13 29.10
C ALA A 828 43.80 -1.65 29.70
N LEU A 829 42.81 -2.53 29.86
CA LEU A 829 41.45 -2.18 30.27
C LEU A 829 41.46 -1.60 31.69
N ALA A 830 40.90 -0.40 31.84
CA ALA A 830 40.84 0.32 33.12
C ALA A 830 39.40 0.59 33.57
N THR A 831 38.44 0.68 32.64
CA THR A 831 37.05 0.98 32.99
C THR A 831 36.06 0.15 32.19
N VAL A 832 35.11 -0.48 32.89
CA VAL A 832 33.91 -1.09 32.32
C VAL A 832 32.71 -0.39 32.94
N ASP A 833 31.94 0.34 32.15
CA ASP A 833 30.69 0.99 32.58
C ASP A 833 29.50 0.26 31.97
N ALA A 834 28.93 -0.68 32.72
CA ALA A 834 27.68 -1.37 32.39
C ALA A 834 26.49 -0.84 33.20
N SER A 835 26.63 0.32 33.86
CA SER A 835 25.58 0.88 34.71
C SER A 835 24.28 1.23 33.98
N GLY A 836 24.35 1.35 32.65
CA GLY A 836 23.22 1.54 31.76
C GLY A 836 22.50 0.25 31.32
N LEU A 837 22.97 -0.93 31.72
CA LEU A 837 22.30 -2.21 31.42
C LEU A 837 21.15 -2.48 32.38
N THR A 838 20.02 -2.89 31.82
CA THR A 838 18.80 -3.18 32.58
C THR A 838 18.16 -4.51 32.14
N ASN A 839 18.97 -5.48 31.69
CA ASN A 839 18.45 -6.70 31.06
C ASN A 839 17.39 -7.37 31.95
N ALA A 840 16.26 -7.70 31.33
CA ALA A 840 15.14 -8.32 31.98
C ALA A 840 14.44 -9.22 30.96
N GLN A 841 14.26 -10.48 31.31
CA GLN A 841 13.59 -11.45 30.45
C GLN A 841 12.09 -11.44 30.72
N TRP A 842 11.31 -11.55 29.64
CA TRP A 842 9.87 -11.70 29.75
C TRP A 842 9.54 -13.12 30.23
N ASP A 843 9.00 -13.24 31.44
CA ASP A 843 8.48 -14.50 31.92
C ASP A 843 7.04 -14.69 31.43
N GLY A 844 6.88 -15.51 30.38
CA GLY A 844 5.59 -15.87 29.80
C GLY A 844 4.63 -16.58 30.77
N VAL A 845 5.13 -17.09 31.90
CA VAL A 845 4.32 -17.75 32.94
C VAL A 845 3.76 -16.74 33.94
N THR A 846 4.55 -15.75 34.36
CA THR A 846 4.10 -14.72 35.31
C THR A 846 3.55 -13.46 34.64
N GLY A 847 3.76 -13.28 33.34
CA GLY A 847 3.33 -12.10 32.58
C GLY A 847 4.04 -10.83 33.04
N SER A 848 5.28 -10.96 33.51
CA SER A 848 6.11 -9.89 34.03
C SER A 848 7.55 -10.06 33.55
N PHE A 849 8.28 -8.96 33.48
CA PHE A 849 9.72 -9.01 33.34
C PHE A 849 10.36 -9.46 34.65
N VAL A 850 11.29 -10.40 34.57
CA VAL A 850 12.16 -10.86 35.66
C VAL A 850 13.60 -10.41 35.39
N PRO A 851 14.40 -10.13 36.43
CA PRO A 851 15.82 -9.85 36.25
C PRO A 851 16.51 -10.97 35.46
N ALA A 852 17.34 -10.59 34.49
CA ALA A 852 18.10 -11.51 33.65
C ALA A 852 19.59 -11.14 33.67
N PRO A 853 20.49 -12.04 33.24
CA PRO A 853 21.92 -11.77 33.22
C PRO A 853 22.24 -10.59 32.31
N SER A 854 22.89 -9.55 32.81
CA SER A 854 23.25 -8.36 32.02
C SER A 854 24.74 -8.27 31.72
N LEU A 855 25.61 -8.54 32.70
CA LEU A 855 27.06 -8.52 32.53
C LEU A 855 27.71 -9.76 33.15
N ILE A 856 28.62 -10.39 32.41
CA ILE A 856 29.67 -11.25 32.96
C ILE A 856 31.01 -10.58 32.68
N TYR A 857 31.71 -10.20 33.74
CA TYR A 857 33.06 -9.66 33.69
C TYR A 857 34.05 -10.60 34.39
N MET A 858 35.04 -11.04 33.65
CA MET A 858 36.12 -11.89 34.13
C MET A 858 37.45 -11.18 33.92
N THR A 859 38.30 -11.14 34.94
CA THR A 859 39.63 -10.53 34.83
C THR A 859 40.70 -11.40 35.48
N GLU A 860 41.81 -11.55 34.76
CA GLU A 860 43.09 -12.06 35.25
C GLU A 860 44.14 -10.94 35.33
N ASN A 861 43.77 -9.73 34.92
CA ASN A 861 44.67 -8.61 34.81
C ASN A 861 44.90 -7.96 36.16
N ASN A 862 46.17 -7.95 36.57
CA ASN A 862 46.61 -7.35 37.83
C ASN A 862 47.55 -6.17 37.63
N ALA A 863 47.74 -5.74 36.39
CA ALA A 863 48.67 -4.68 36.02
C ALA A 863 48.01 -3.29 35.98
N VAL A 864 46.68 -3.25 35.82
CA VAL A 864 45.86 -2.04 35.69
C VAL A 864 44.85 -2.03 36.83
N GLN A 865 44.51 -0.85 37.35
CA GLN A 865 43.40 -0.69 38.29
C GLN A 865 42.10 -0.55 37.50
N GLU A 866 41.16 -1.44 37.76
CA GLU A 866 39.92 -1.56 37.02
C GLU A 866 38.76 -0.96 37.81
N THR A 867 37.87 -0.24 37.12
CA THR A 867 36.60 0.21 37.68
C THR A 867 35.46 -0.42 36.89
N ILE A 868 34.64 -1.23 37.56
CA ILE A 868 33.53 -1.98 36.97
C ILE A 868 32.21 -1.43 37.53
N GLY A 869 31.45 -0.71 36.71
CA GLY A 869 30.11 -0.23 37.03
C GLY A 869 29.05 -1.24 36.61
N LEU A 870 28.22 -1.65 37.55
CA LEU A 870 27.16 -2.66 37.38
C LEU A 870 25.80 -2.00 37.15
N GLY A 871 24.95 -2.69 36.40
CA GLY A 871 23.64 -2.25 35.97
C GLY A 871 22.54 -2.62 36.96
N ALA A 872 21.29 -2.62 36.47
CA ALA A 872 20.13 -3.04 37.24
C ALA A 872 19.71 -4.50 36.97
N GLY A 873 20.29 -5.16 35.96
CA GLY A 873 20.13 -6.59 35.71
C GLY A 873 21.00 -7.42 36.66
N LEU A 874 21.09 -8.73 36.43
CA LEU A 874 21.94 -9.61 37.24
C LEU A 874 23.36 -9.61 36.67
N ASP A 875 24.33 -9.16 37.46
CA ASP A 875 25.71 -9.04 37.02
C ASP A 875 26.65 -10.02 37.76
N ALA A 876 27.69 -10.49 37.08
CA ALA A 876 28.71 -11.37 37.63
C ALA A 876 30.12 -10.78 37.42
N VAL A 877 30.90 -10.66 38.50
CA VAL A 877 32.29 -10.20 38.47
C VAL A 877 33.21 -11.27 39.06
N LEU A 878 34.15 -11.76 38.26
CA LEU A 878 35.06 -12.84 38.64
C LEU A 878 36.53 -12.40 38.52
N PHE A 879 37.27 -12.50 39.62
CA PHE A 879 38.70 -12.18 39.68
C PHE A 879 39.57 -13.45 39.70
N GLY A 880 40.33 -13.77 38.66
CA GLY A 880 41.45 -14.73 38.70
C GLY A 880 41.10 -16.22 38.68
N VAL A 881 40.18 -16.65 37.82
CA VAL A 881 39.91 -18.09 37.62
C VAL A 881 40.55 -18.54 36.30
N THR A 882 41.67 -19.28 36.35
CA THR A 882 42.01 -20.18 35.23
C THR A 882 40.95 -21.27 35.21
N VAL A 883 39.88 -21.04 34.44
CA VAL A 883 38.92 -22.08 34.11
C VAL A 883 39.55 -22.87 32.98
N ASP A 884 40.05 -24.05 33.30
CA ASP A 884 40.27 -25.13 32.31
C ASP A 884 39.03 -25.16 31.38
N GLU A 885 39.20 -25.00 30.06
CA GLU A 885 38.12 -24.91 29.06
C GLU A 885 37.04 -25.99 29.23
N ALA A 886 37.40 -27.13 29.84
CA ALA A 886 36.49 -28.20 30.24
C ALA A 886 35.44 -27.84 31.33
N ARG A 887 35.51 -26.66 31.96
CA ARG A 887 34.62 -26.21 33.06
C ARG A 887 33.72 -25.01 32.74
N VAL A 888 33.93 -24.35 31.60
CA VAL A 888 33.08 -23.23 31.13
C VAL A 888 31.59 -23.61 31.04
N PRO A 889 31.20 -24.83 30.59
CA PRO A 889 29.79 -25.23 30.57
C PRO A 889 29.12 -25.32 31.95
N GLN A 890 29.86 -25.36 33.06
CA GLN A 890 29.29 -25.48 34.41
C GLN A 890 28.98 -24.12 35.04
N VAL A 891 29.77 -23.09 34.71
CA VAL A 891 29.54 -21.71 35.17
C VAL A 891 28.45 -21.03 34.32
N VAL A 892 28.41 -21.34 33.02
CA VAL A 892 27.33 -20.90 32.11
C VAL A 892 26.01 -21.63 32.39
N ALA A 893 26.04 -22.94 32.68
CA ALA A 893 24.83 -23.69 33.04
C ALA A 893 24.22 -23.29 34.41
N ALA A 894 24.99 -22.67 35.30
CA ALA A 894 24.48 -22.12 36.56
C ALA A 894 23.66 -20.84 36.35
N PHE A 895 23.83 -20.17 35.21
CA PHE A 895 23.09 -18.96 34.83
C PHE A 895 21.90 -19.21 33.89
N ASP A 896 21.82 -20.40 33.27
CA ASP A 896 20.84 -20.74 32.22
C ASP A 896 19.71 -21.68 32.70
N ALA A 897 19.36 -21.63 34.00
CA ALA A 897 18.44 -22.58 34.63
C ALA A 897 16.93 -22.31 34.37
N ALA A 898 16.58 -21.89 33.15
CA ALA A 898 15.21 -21.84 32.67
C ALA A 898 15.12 -22.19 31.16
N VAL A 899 15.42 -23.43 30.76
CA VAL A 899 14.80 -24.20 29.65
C VAL A 899 15.43 -25.62 29.55
N ASP A 900 14.65 -26.57 29.03
CA ASP A 900 14.67 -28.04 29.25
C ASP A 900 15.90 -28.83 28.72
N PHE A 901 16.65 -29.47 29.62
CA PHE A 901 17.94 -30.16 29.41
C PHE A 901 17.84 -31.62 28.89
N GLN A 902 16.66 -32.12 28.50
CA GLN A 902 16.49 -33.54 28.13
C GLN A 902 17.01 -33.91 26.72
N GLU A 903 17.15 -32.95 25.79
CA GLU A 903 17.58 -33.25 24.41
C GLU A 903 19.11 -33.23 24.22
N LEU A 904 19.85 -32.40 24.96
CA LEU A 904 21.32 -32.30 24.88
C LEU A 904 22.07 -33.48 25.51
N VAL A 905 21.49 -34.10 26.55
CA VAL A 905 22.05 -35.31 27.20
C VAL A 905 22.11 -36.50 26.23
N THR A 906 21.18 -36.57 25.27
CA THR A 906 21.14 -37.65 24.27
C THR A 906 22.18 -37.44 23.14
N ALA A 907 22.59 -36.20 22.87
CA ALA A 907 23.62 -35.88 21.87
C ALA A 907 25.05 -36.02 22.45
N TRP A 908 25.25 -35.63 23.71
CA TRP A 908 26.55 -35.71 24.37
C TRP A 908 27.04 -37.14 24.63
N GLU A 909 26.14 -38.07 24.99
CA GLU A 909 26.50 -39.49 25.17
C GLU A 909 26.96 -40.17 23.87
N ASN A 910 26.58 -39.63 22.71
CA ASN A 910 26.99 -40.12 21.39
C ASN A 910 28.34 -39.54 20.89
N SER A 911 28.88 -38.50 21.54
CA SER A 911 30.14 -37.86 21.14
C SER A 911 31.40 -38.46 21.81
N LYS A 912 31.24 -39.42 22.73
CA LYS A 912 32.35 -40.10 23.45
C LYS A 912 33.19 -41.07 22.59
N GLN A 913 33.21 -40.90 21.27
CA GLN A 913 34.07 -41.64 20.35
C GLN A 913 34.70 -40.70 19.32
N ASP A 914 35.68 -39.88 19.70
CA ASP A 914 36.87 -39.75 18.84
C ASP A 914 38.15 -39.20 19.52
N GLN A 915 39.23 -39.82 19.08
CA GLN A 915 40.64 -39.87 19.49
C GLN A 915 41.43 -38.54 19.71
N ALA A 916 40.83 -37.35 19.80
CA ALA A 916 41.59 -36.08 19.82
C ALA A 916 42.23 -35.70 21.17
N ALA A 917 41.71 -36.19 22.31
CA ALA A 917 42.27 -35.90 23.64
C ALA A 917 43.54 -36.71 23.99
N GLN A 918 43.97 -37.64 23.12
CA GLN A 918 45.27 -38.31 23.23
C GLN A 918 46.35 -37.65 22.37
N ASP A 919 45.98 -36.87 21.36
CA ASP A 919 46.96 -36.21 20.48
C ASP A 919 47.52 -34.92 21.11
N VAL A 920 46.80 -34.25 22.02
CA VAL A 920 47.31 -33.08 22.78
C VAL A 920 48.29 -33.49 23.89
N LEU A 921 48.14 -34.70 24.46
CA LEU A 921 49.14 -35.23 25.39
C LEU A 921 50.44 -35.67 24.69
N ASP A 922 50.36 -35.99 23.39
CA ASP A 922 51.49 -36.50 22.60
C ASP A 922 52.10 -35.48 21.60
N ALA A 923 51.50 -34.29 21.39
CA ALA A 923 52.02 -33.26 20.50
C ALA A 923 52.15 -31.89 21.19
N GLY A 924 53.33 -31.58 21.75
CA GLY A 924 53.63 -30.18 22.07
C GLY A 924 54.90 -29.85 22.81
N PHE A 925 55.18 -30.51 23.94
CA PHE A 925 56.46 -30.28 24.66
C PHE A 925 57.59 -31.04 23.97
N THR A 926 57.99 -30.53 22.80
CA THR A 926 59.28 -30.87 22.21
C THR A 926 60.36 -30.28 23.09
N LEU A 927 60.75 -31.05 24.11
CA LEU A 927 62.04 -30.92 24.77
C LEU A 927 63.11 -31.27 23.73
N THR A 928 63.37 -30.37 22.77
CA THR A 928 64.53 -30.50 21.89
C THR A 928 65.74 -30.45 22.78
N THR A 929 66.38 -31.60 22.92
CA THR A 929 67.66 -31.83 23.58
C THR A 929 68.64 -30.68 23.31
N LEU A 930 68.92 -29.85 24.30
CA LEU A 930 69.92 -28.76 24.19
C LEU A 930 71.10 -28.89 25.17
N ALA A 931 71.36 -30.10 25.65
CA ALA A 931 72.68 -30.52 26.06
C ALA A 931 73.00 -31.85 25.37
N GLY A 932 73.82 -31.81 24.30
CA GLY A 932 74.41 -33.02 23.76
C GLY A 932 75.22 -33.76 24.84
N PRO A 933 75.54 -35.06 24.65
CA PRO A 933 76.21 -35.90 25.66
C PRO A 933 77.60 -35.40 26.13
N ASP A 934 78.09 -34.29 25.58
CA ASP A 934 79.37 -33.64 25.91
C ASP A 934 79.21 -32.29 26.66
N ALA A 935 78.00 -31.90 27.08
CA ALA A 935 77.77 -30.64 27.80
C ALA A 935 78.57 -30.58 29.12
N THR A 936 79.29 -29.48 29.33
CA THR A 936 80.12 -29.30 30.52
C THR A 936 79.24 -29.07 31.77
N PRO A 937 79.72 -29.40 32.99
CA PRO A 937 78.95 -29.18 34.22
C PRO A 937 78.50 -27.72 34.43
N ALA A 938 79.18 -26.75 33.81
CA ALA A 938 78.81 -25.33 33.89
C ALA A 938 77.63 -24.98 32.97
N GLU A 939 77.51 -25.63 31.81
CA GLU A 939 76.39 -25.45 30.88
C GLU A 939 75.11 -26.07 31.44
N ILE A 940 75.20 -27.26 32.03
CA ILE A 940 74.09 -27.91 32.74
C ILE A 940 73.61 -27.05 33.92
N LEU A 941 74.51 -26.42 34.67
CA LEU A 941 74.15 -25.58 35.83
C LEU A 941 73.50 -24.25 35.41
N ALA A 942 73.93 -23.67 34.28
CA ALA A 942 73.31 -22.45 33.73
C ALA A 942 71.90 -22.73 33.18
N GLU A 943 71.72 -23.90 32.56
CA GLU A 943 70.43 -24.35 32.01
C GLU A 943 69.45 -24.77 33.12
N GLN A 944 69.96 -25.41 34.18
CA GLN A 944 69.20 -25.72 35.39
C GLN A 944 68.77 -24.44 36.15
N ALA A 945 69.63 -23.41 36.17
CA ALA A 945 69.28 -22.10 36.71
C ALA A 945 68.26 -21.34 35.84
N ALA A 946 68.30 -21.51 34.52
CA ALA A 946 67.32 -20.94 33.59
C ALA A 946 65.96 -21.65 33.72
N LEU A 947 65.95 -22.98 33.88
CA LEU A 947 64.75 -23.77 34.16
C LEU A 947 64.18 -23.45 35.55
N GLU A 948 65.03 -23.30 36.57
CA GLU A 948 64.59 -22.83 37.90
C GLU A 948 64.04 -21.40 37.82
N ALA A 949 64.65 -20.49 37.06
CA ALA A 949 64.15 -19.13 36.89
C ALA A 949 62.83 -19.08 36.10
N ALA A 950 62.69 -19.89 35.05
CA ALA A 950 61.46 -20.02 34.26
C ALA A 950 60.34 -20.65 35.09
N LEU A 951 60.64 -21.69 35.88
CA LEU A 951 59.70 -22.30 36.81
C LEU A 951 59.32 -21.32 37.93
N LYS A 952 60.25 -20.50 38.41
CA LYS A 952 59.97 -19.47 39.42
C LYS A 952 59.12 -18.32 38.87
N ALA A 953 59.33 -17.94 37.61
CA ALA A 953 58.51 -16.95 36.92
C ALA A 953 57.10 -17.49 36.64
N ALA A 954 56.98 -18.72 36.11
CA ALA A 954 55.70 -19.39 35.87
C ALA A 954 54.90 -19.65 37.16
N VAL A 955 55.57 -19.94 38.28
CA VAL A 955 54.94 -20.06 39.60
C VAL A 955 54.58 -18.70 40.20
N LEU A 956 55.29 -17.62 39.84
CA LEU A 956 54.93 -16.27 40.27
C LEU A 956 53.66 -15.80 39.55
N ASP A 957 53.57 -16.06 38.25
CA ASP A 957 52.43 -15.71 37.37
C ASP A 957 51.15 -16.47 37.76
N ALA A 958 51.24 -17.81 37.90
CA ALA A 958 50.12 -18.68 38.26
C ALA A 958 49.63 -18.54 39.73
N THR A 959 50.08 -17.52 40.47
CA THR A 959 49.68 -17.34 41.87
C THR A 959 49.24 -15.93 42.25
N LEU A 960 49.26 -14.94 41.35
CA LEU A 960 48.84 -13.58 41.68
C LEU A 960 47.31 -13.43 41.64
N PHE A 961 46.75 -12.63 42.54
CA PHE A 961 45.34 -12.21 42.42
C PHE A 961 45.20 -11.20 41.29
N ALA A 962 44.03 -11.18 40.63
CA ALA A 962 43.71 -10.17 39.63
C ALA A 962 43.61 -8.78 40.29
N SER A 963 42.85 -8.65 41.38
CA SER A 963 42.85 -7.42 42.19
C SER A 963 43.80 -7.52 43.38
N THR A 964 44.62 -6.50 43.62
CA THR A 964 45.62 -6.49 44.71
C THR A 964 45.59 -5.20 45.53
N VAL A 965 46.26 -5.16 46.68
CA VAL A 965 46.44 -3.92 47.46
C VAL A 965 47.17 -2.84 46.65
N LEU A 966 48.11 -3.24 45.79
CA LEU A 966 48.82 -2.30 44.91
C LEU A 966 47.94 -1.77 43.77
N ASN A 967 47.21 -2.69 43.12
CA ASN A 967 46.30 -2.41 42.03
C ASN A 967 44.90 -2.87 42.44
N THR A 968 44.23 -2.02 43.23
CA THR A 968 42.91 -2.32 43.80
C THR A 968 41.82 -1.98 42.80
N ASP A 969 41.09 -3.01 42.39
CA ASP A 969 39.93 -2.84 41.53
C ASP A 969 38.71 -2.37 42.33
N THR A 970 37.83 -1.66 41.65
CA THR A 970 36.64 -1.05 42.20
C THR A 970 35.39 -1.58 41.49
N ILE A 971 34.41 -2.05 42.27
CA ILE A 971 33.07 -2.38 41.78
C ILE A 971 32.10 -1.29 42.25
N GLU A 972 31.26 -0.83 41.32
CA GLU A 972 30.18 0.13 41.58
C GLU A 972 28.83 -0.51 41.25
N GLY A 973 27.79 -0.21 42.02
CA GLY A 973 26.42 -0.67 41.71
C GLY A 973 26.03 -2.04 42.25
N LEU A 974 26.93 -2.78 42.95
CA LEU A 974 26.63 -4.12 43.45
C LEU A 974 25.34 -4.20 44.27
N ASN A 975 24.41 -5.04 43.82
CA ASN A 975 23.10 -5.26 44.40
C ASN A 975 22.94 -6.68 44.95
N LEU A 976 22.77 -6.79 46.27
CA LEU A 976 22.56 -8.06 46.96
C LEU A 976 21.18 -8.11 47.61
N VAL A 977 20.41 -9.15 47.29
CA VAL A 977 19.05 -9.38 47.79
C VAL A 977 19.06 -10.54 48.78
N ALA A 978 18.37 -10.35 49.91
CA ALA A 978 18.22 -11.40 50.90
C ALA A 978 17.09 -12.37 50.51
N ALA A 979 17.36 -13.67 50.63
CA ALA A 979 16.37 -14.72 50.39
C ALA A 979 15.15 -14.56 51.31
N GLN A 980 13.96 -14.85 50.75
CA GLN A 980 12.69 -14.59 51.41
C GLN A 980 12.59 -15.28 52.79
N GLY A 981 12.53 -14.49 53.85
CA GLY A 981 12.40 -14.98 55.23
C GLY A 981 13.73 -15.32 55.93
N THR A 982 14.88 -15.15 55.29
CA THR A 982 16.22 -15.38 55.85
C THR A 982 17.17 -14.20 55.57
N PRO A 983 17.15 -13.12 56.38
CA PRO A 983 17.83 -11.85 56.09
C PRO A 983 19.37 -11.87 55.97
N LYS A 984 20.02 -13.01 56.25
CA LYS A 984 21.47 -13.21 56.21
C LYS A 984 21.91 -14.20 55.13
N VAL A 985 20.97 -14.69 54.32
CA VAL A 985 21.20 -15.66 53.25
C VAL A 985 20.88 -14.95 51.94
N LEU A 986 21.80 -15.03 50.98
CA LEU A 986 21.64 -14.43 49.66
C LEU A 986 20.55 -15.14 48.85
N ASP A 987 19.81 -14.37 48.04
CA ASP A 987 18.97 -14.87 46.96
C ASP A 987 19.76 -14.82 45.64
N PHE A 988 20.30 -15.94 45.18
CA PHE A 988 21.19 -15.98 44.01
C PHE A 988 20.47 -15.63 42.70
N ASP A 989 19.17 -15.91 42.62
CA ASP A 989 18.36 -15.62 41.42
C ASP A 989 18.00 -14.13 41.29
N ALA A 990 18.28 -13.33 42.33
CA ALA A 990 17.91 -11.92 42.42
C ALA A 990 19.08 -10.99 42.82
N SER A 991 20.29 -11.53 42.95
CA SER A 991 21.47 -10.79 43.40
C SER A 991 22.59 -10.87 42.38
N ASP A 992 23.42 -9.84 42.37
CA ASP A 992 24.70 -9.89 41.67
C ASP A 992 25.65 -10.90 42.34
N VAL A 993 26.58 -11.40 41.54
CA VAL A 993 27.58 -12.38 41.93
C VAL A 993 28.97 -11.74 41.88
N VAL A 994 29.73 -11.86 42.98
CA VAL A 994 31.15 -11.54 43.00
C VAL A 994 31.91 -12.76 43.43
N MET A 995 32.90 -13.16 42.63
CA MET A 995 33.76 -14.31 42.94
C MET A 995 35.23 -13.92 42.87
N VAL A 996 36.02 -14.55 43.74
CA VAL A 996 37.46 -14.44 43.72
C VAL A 996 38.05 -15.83 43.55
N GLY A 997 38.73 -16.04 42.42
CA GLY A 997 39.46 -17.24 42.07
C GLY A 997 40.65 -17.48 43.00
N ILE A 998 40.96 -18.77 43.19
CA ILE A 998 41.97 -19.23 44.14
C ILE A 998 43.12 -19.84 43.35
N PRO A 999 44.37 -19.42 43.59
CA PRO A 999 45.50 -20.16 43.05
C PRO A 999 45.59 -21.56 43.66
N ILE A 1000 46.07 -22.52 42.85
CA ILE A 1000 45.93 -24.00 42.93
C ILE A 1000 46.43 -24.67 44.24
N PHE A 1001 46.84 -23.92 45.27
CA PHE A 1001 47.51 -24.44 46.47
C PHE A 1001 46.91 -24.04 47.84
N GLY A 1002 45.69 -23.48 47.91
CA GLY A 1002 44.99 -23.17 49.18
C GLY A 1002 43.60 -23.79 49.24
N GLY A 1003 43.13 -24.18 50.43
CA GLY A 1003 41.75 -24.67 50.61
C GLY A 1003 40.70 -23.60 50.26
N THR A 1004 39.43 -24.00 50.13
CA THR A 1004 38.31 -23.09 49.82
C THR A 1004 38.30 -21.90 50.79
N PRO A 1005 38.19 -20.64 50.30
CA PRO A 1005 38.20 -19.45 51.13
C PRO A 1005 36.99 -19.51 52.07
N ALA A 1006 37.17 -18.99 53.28
CA ALA A 1006 36.09 -18.85 54.24
C ALA A 1006 36.06 -17.39 54.71
N PHE A 1007 35.43 -16.54 53.89
CA PHE A 1007 35.27 -15.12 54.17
C PHE A 1007 34.48 -14.89 55.45
N ALA A 1008 34.94 -13.95 56.27
CA ALA A 1008 34.27 -13.53 57.50
C ALA A 1008 34.09 -12.01 57.56
N ALA A 1009 32.97 -11.56 58.12
CA ALA A 1009 32.72 -10.14 58.35
C ALA A 1009 33.53 -9.62 59.55
N LEU A 1010 34.30 -8.55 59.33
CA LEU A 1010 35.13 -7.89 60.33
C LEU A 1010 34.66 -6.45 60.54
N THR A 1011 34.36 -6.11 61.80
CA THR A 1011 33.90 -4.76 62.20
C THR A 1011 34.83 -4.08 63.21
N THR A 1012 35.71 -4.84 63.88
CA THR A 1012 36.63 -4.35 64.89
C THR A 1012 38.02 -4.99 64.73
N THR A 1013 39.06 -4.26 65.15
CA THR A 1013 40.43 -4.79 65.31
C THR A 1013 40.50 -5.86 66.40
N THR A 1014 41.61 -6.60 66.48
CA THR A 1014 41.91 -7.57 67.55
C THR A 1014 41.92 -6.95 68.96
N THR A 1015 42.04 -5.62 69.06
CA THR A 1015 41.99 -4.86 70.32
C THR A 1015 40.59 -4.29 70.64
N GLY A 1016 39.59 -4.55 69.79
CA GLY A 1016 38.20 -4.12 69.96
C GLY A 1016 37.90 -2.70 69.49
N GLN A 1017 38.83 -2.02 68.82
CA GLN A 1017 38.58 -0.73 68.17
C GLN A 1017 37.79 -0.94 66.87
N SER A 1018 36.80 -0.09 66.56
CA SER A 1018 36.08 -0.14 65.28
C SER A 1018 37.02 0.15 64.10
N LEU A 1019 36.91 -0.63 63.02
CA LEU A 1019 37.70 -0.44 61.80
C LEU A 1019 37.42 0.92 61.13
N GLU A 1020 36.17 1.37 61.13
CA GLU A 1020 35.77 2.70 60.62
C GLU A 1020 36.40 3.86 61.40
N GLY A 1021 36.79 3.63 62.65
CA GLY A 1021 37.36 4.65 63.53
C GLY A 1021 38.87 4.85 63.37
N LEU A 1022 39.52 4.18 62.41
CA LEU A 1022 40.96 4.25 62.17
C LEU A 1022 41.34 5.41 61.23
N ASP A 1023 42.51 6.02 61.45
CA ASP A 1023 42.93 7.25 60.78
C ASP A 1023 43.20 7.09 59.26
N SER A 1024 43.40 5.87 58.75
CA SER A 1024 43.58 5.61 57.33
C SER A 1024 43.15 4.18 56.93
N LEU A 1025 42.84 3.99 55.65
CA LEU A 1025 42.54 2.66 55.07
C LEU A 1025 43.72 1.70 55.28
N ASN A 1026 44.96 2.16 55.13
CA ASN A 1026 46.15 1.35 55.37
C ASN A 1026 46.23 0.82 56.82
N LEU A 1027 45.80 1.60 57.82
CA LEU A 1027 45.73 1.14 59.21
C LEU A 1027 44.59 0.13 59.41
N ALA A 1028 43.48 0.28 58.70
CA ALA A 1028 42.39 -0.70 58.71
C ALA A 1028 42.83 -2.02 58.06
N LEU A 1029 43.47 -1.98 56.89
CA LEU A 1029 44.03 -3.14 56.21
C LEU A 1029 45.08 -3.86 57.06
N GLN A 1030 46.01 -3.13 57.71
CA GLN A 1030 46.96 -3.73 58.65
C GLN A 1030 46.26 -4.44 59.82
N ALA A 1031 45.15 -3.89 60.31
CA ALA A 1031 44.39 -4.50 61.40
C ALA A 1031 43.60 -5.74 60.94
N VAL A 1032 43.12 -5.76 59.70
CA VAL A 1032 42.46 -6.91 59.05
C VAL A 1032 43.48 -8.02 58.80
N ALA A 1033 44.65 -7.68 58.23
CA ALA A 1033 45.76 -8.62 58.02
C ALA A 1033 46.24 -9.28 59.34
N GLN A 1034 46.23 -8.55 60.45
CA GLN A 1034 46.61 -9.06 61.78
C GLN A 1034 45.49 -9.82 62.51
N SER A 1035 44.33 -9.99 61.88
CA SER A 1035 43.21 -10.73 62.47
C SER A 1035 43.45 -12.25 62.45
N ASP A 1036 42.53 -13.03 63.04
CA ASP A 1036 42.59 -14.50 63.01
C ASP A 1036 41.96 -15.08 61.72
N THR A 1037 41.60 -14.24 60.74
CA THR A 1037 40.94 -14.65 59.49
C THR A 1037 41.73 -14.19 58.28
N ASP A 1038 42.14 -15.14 57.44
CA ASP A 1038 42.89 -14.85 56.20
C ASP A 1038 42.00 -14.23 55.11
N TRP A 1039 40.67 -14.45 55.17
CA TRP A 1039 39.70 -13.96 54.20
C TRP A 1039 38.63 -13.15 54.91
N ALA A 1040 38.51 -11.87 54.54
CA ALA A 1040 37.74 -10.89 55.30
C ALA A 1040 36.92 -9.98 54.40
N VAL A 1041 35.75 -9.57 54.89
CA VAL A 1041 35.04 -8.39 54.37
C VAL A 1041 34.86 -7.36 55.47
N PHE A 1042 35.06 -6.08 55.17
CA PHE A 1042 34.96 -5.01 56.16
C PHE A 1042 34.52 -3.69 55.53
N GLN A 1043 34.08 -2.75 56.35
CA GLN A 1043 33.69 -1.40 55.92
C GLN A 1043 34.69 -0.36 56.41
N TYR A 1044 34.97 0.62 55.56
CA TYR A 1044 35.80 1.78 55.91
C TYR A 1044 35.36 3.02 55.12
N GLN A 1045 35.05 4.10 55.84
CA GLN A 1045 34.64 5.40 55.29
C GLN A 1045 33.55 5.31 54.21
N GLY A 1046 32.49 4.53 54.47
CA GLY A 1046 31.33 4.43 53.59
C GLY A 1046 31.51 3.54 52.35
N ASN A 1047 32.59 2.75 52.29
CA ASN A 1047 32.80 1.71 51.27
C ASN A 1047 32.99 0.34 51.95
N THR A 1048 32.69 -0.74 51.23
CA THR A 1048 32.95 -2.11 51.65
C THR A 1048 34.19 -2.63 50.91
N TYR A 1049 34.97 -3.50 51.54
CA TYR A 1049 36.20 -4.06 50.99
C TYR A 1049 36.21 -5.58 51.16
N ILE A 1050 36.68 -6.28 50.13
CA ILE A 1050 36.99 -7.72 50.16
C ILE A 1050 38.51 -7.84 50.27
N TYR A 1051 38.99 -8.58 51.26
CA TYR A 1051 40.40 -8.76 51.54
C TYR A 1051 40.75 -10.24 51.67
N GLY A 1052 41.93 -10.60 51.15
CA GLY A 1052 42.50 -11.93 51.28
C GLY A 1052 44.00 -11.84 51.52
N ASP A 1053 44.47 -12.35 52.67
CA ASP A 1053 45.88 -12.47 53.00
C ASP A 1053 46.46 -13.69 52.27
N LYS A 1054 47.57 -13.47 51.56
CA LYS A 1054 48.36 -14.55 50.98
C LYS A 1054 49.79 -14.50 51.51
N PRO A 1055 50.37 -15.64 51.94
CA PRO A 1055 51.80 -15.70 52.21
C PRO A 1055 52.62 -15.44 50.93
N SER A 1056 53.30 -14.29 50.87
CA SER A 1056 54.17 -13.93 49.75
C SER A 1056 55.35 -14.90 49.61
N LEU A 1057 55.62 -15.33 48.36
CA LEU A 1057 56.70 -16.27 47.99
C LEU A 1057 58.13 -15.71 48.25
N LEU A 1058 58.25 -14.44 48.64
CA LEU A 1058 59.52 -13.71 48.78
C LEU A 1058 59.81 -13.20 50.22
N ASN A 1059 59.26 -13.88 51.24
CA ASN A 1059 59.35 -13.58 52.69
C ASN A 1059 58.23 -12.73 53.30
N GLY A 1060 57.02 -12.70 52.71
CA GLY A 1060 55.85 -12.22 53.46
C GLY A 1060 55.57 -13.17 54.63
N ALA A 1061 55.40 -12.63 55.83
CA ALA A 1061 54.94 -13.42 56.95
C ALA A 1061 53.41 -13.48 56.91
N VAL A 1062 52.84 -14.67 57.11
CA VAL A 1062 51.39 -14.87 57.32
C VAL A 1062 50.90 -13.83 58.36
N ASN A 1063 49.77 -13.18 58.09
CA ASN A 1063 49.17 -12.12 58.89
C ASN A 1063 49.91 -10.76 58.81
N GLN A 1064 50.42 -10.41 57.63
CA GLN A 1064 51.02 -9.09 57.35
C GLN A 1064 50.52 -8.57 56.00
N LEU A 1065 50.11 -7.30 55.99
CA LEU A 1065 49.72 -6.60 54.79
C LEU A 1065 50.89 -6.53 53.78
N ASP A 1066 50.67 -7.10 52.60
CA ASP A 1066 51.54 -7.09 51.42
C ASP A 1066 50.82 -6.41 50.25
N ASP A 1067 51.58 -5.79 49.34
CA ASP A 1067 51.09 -5.22 48.09
C ASP A 1067 50.45 -6.29 47.19
N SER A 1068 50.81 -7.57 47.35
CA SER A 1068 50.24 -8.72 46.62
C SER A 1068 48.98 -9.33 47.25
N ASP A 1069 48.55 -8.86 48.42
CA ASP A 1069 47.31 -9.33 49.04
C ASP A 1069 46.10 -8.93 48.19
N LEU A 1070 45.04 -9.75 48.23
CA LEU A 1070 43.79 -9.43 47.57
C LEU A 1070 43.17 -8.20 48.22
N LEU A 1071 42.80 -7.22 47.41
CA LEU A 1071 41.93 -6.14 47.84
C LEU A 1071 40.99 -5.77 46.71
N VAL A 1072 39.68 -5.88 46.91
CA VAL A 1072 38.65 -5.34 46.02
C VAL A 1072 37.85 -4.30 46.79
N LYS A 1073 37.62 -3.14 46.18
CA LYS A 1073 36.79 -2.08 46.74
C LYS A 1073 35.38 -2.15 46.15
N LEU A 1074 34.37 -2.22 47.01
CA LEU A 1074 32.96 -2.09 46.65
C LEU A 1074 32.49 -0.69 47.08
N THR A 1075 31.98 0.11 46.14
CA THR A 1075 31.48 1.44 46.50
C THR A 1075 30.18 1.37 47.30
N GLY A 1076 30.08 2.18 48.34
CA GLY A 1076 28.92 2.17 49.24
C GLY A 1076 28.98 1.10 50.34
N THR A 1077 27.99 1.12 51.22
CA THR A 1077 27.90 0.19 52.36
C THR A 1077 27.03 -1.01 52.01
N ILE A 1078 27.68 -2.11 51.58
CA ILE A 1078 27.03 -3.40 51.31
C ILE A 1078 26.83 -4.17 52.62
N ASP A 1079 25.71 -4.91 52.75
CA ASP A 1079 25.45 -5.79 53.90
C ASP A 1079 26.53 -6.90 53.96
N LEU A 1080 27.32 -6.90 55.04
CA LEU A 1080 28.44 -7.81 55.19
C LEU A 1080 28.00 -9.28 55.33
N ASP A 1081 26.83 -9.56 55.91
CA ASP A 1081 26.34 -10.94 56.03
C ASP A 1081 25.92 -11.49 54.65
N LEU A 1082 25.26 -10.66 53.82
CA LEU A 1082 24.90 -11.04 52.44
C LEU A 1082 26.13 -11.18 51.55
N LEU A 1083 27.11 -10.29 51.67
CA LEU A 1083 28.36 -10.38 50.91
C LEU A 1083 29.18 -11.63 51.31
N VAL A 1084 29.25 -11.95 52.60
CA VAL A 1084 29.85 -13.22 53.07
C VAL A 1084 29.09 -14.43 52.52
N SER A 1085 27.75 -14.36 52.47
CA SER A 1085 26.93 -15.42 51.87
C SER A 1085 27.18 -15.56 50.37
N SER A 1086 27.44 -14.48 49.64
CA SER A 1086 27.79 -14.48 48.22
C SER A 1086 29.17 -15.12 47.98
N LEU A 1087 30.21 -14.60 48.65
CA LEU A 1087 31.61 -15.02 48.44
C LEU A 1087 31.94 -16.45 48.91
N ASN A 1088 31.24 -16.95 49.93
CA ASN A 1088 31.44 -18.31 50.43
C ASN A 1088 30.56 -19.36 49.75
N HIS A 1089 29.67 -18.92 48.84
CA HIS A 1089 28.91 -19.86 48.05
C HIS A 1089 29.81 -20.41 46.94
N VAL A 1090 29.86 -21.73 46.83
CA VAL A 1090 30.36 -22.41 45.65
C VAL A 1090 29.11 -22.76 44.87
N PRO A 1091 28.80 -22.08 43.76
CA PRO A 1091 27.68 -22.45 42.92
C PRO A 1091 27.83 -23.93 42.53
N GLU A 1092 26.74 -24.70 42.59
CA GLU A 1092 26.73 -26.10 42.08
C GLU A 1092 26.74 -26.14 40.55
#